data_AF-A0A8H5FSJ9-F1
#
_entry.id   AF-A0A8H5FSJ9-F1
#
_cell.length_a   1.000
_cell.length_b   1.000
_cell.length_c   1.000
_cell.angle_alpha   90.00
_cell.angle_beta   90.00
_cell.angle_gamma   90.00
#
_symmetry.space_group_name_H-M   'P 1'
#
loop_
_entity.id
_entity.type
_entity.pdbx_description
1 polymer ?
#
loop_
_entity_poly.entity_id
_entity_poly.type
_entity_poly.pdbx_seq_one_letter_code
_entity_poly.pdbx_strand_id
1 'polypeptide(L)'
;MIIYYRPPGEGYPLTGNRDISNFQGNTFTAVGRDQNHYGPLIVHNINYGQQISQDIRQNDLIHNIPRAKNALYDANDGKGQTRKVCTEGTRTEIITEIVHWAIGNSRIKTLGYWICGMAGTGKSTIAMSVCIELEEKNLLGATFFCTRQIPECRDHSLIIPTIAYQLAHHLPAFAEALVEILRKEPEVFSKPPLIQLKLLLMKPWNTIFNANMQNTVVVIDALDECEDISLVLSALIPAINKQSMPGLKFFFTSRPQGHIQRHLKINRPLPLGSQVEGMFLHDVEEEIVKADIAKFIKEEFEELTIPEKDMYINELAEKSGKLFIYAATMVRYIKNYPEYVEDRLSEILKPTSAPEENQTWDLDYLYSTVIEAAIPRNPRVLSSKEFEECLKILHTMIILVSGSLDHTLRLWDVSTGIQITEPLQGHTDGVVSVAFSPDGTKLASGSRDHTLRLWDVATATQITEPLQGHTNWVYSVAFSPDGTKLASGSRDHTLRLWDVATGTQIIQALQGHTGLVASVAFSPDGTRLASGSVDYTLRLWDVATGTQIREPLQGHTGSVMSVAFSPDGTKLASGSQDDTLRLWDVATRTQIAEPLQGHTNCVDSVASSPDGTKLASGSRDHTLKLWDVATGTQIIQLLQGHTDSVASVAFSPDCTGLASGSLDHTIRLWDVATGTQFVEPLQGHTNSVVLVVFSPDGTKLASNSEDNTLRLWDVATGTQLIAPIQGHTDSLVPVALSSDGTKLASGWNDNTLRLFNVATATQITEPLQGHTNIVTSLAFSPDGTKLVSGSWDKTLRLWNVTTGPQISEPLQGHTEPISSVAFSPDGTKLASGSWDHTLRLWDVATATQIAEPLWGHTNWVDSVAFSPDGTKLASGSFDHTLRLWDVATGWPQAPGIKQSGFGA
;
A
#
# COMPACT_ATOMS: atom_id res chain seq x y z
N MET A 1 18.69 56.64 6.60
CA MET A 1 19.87 56.76 7.48
C MET A 1 21.10 56.93 6.60
N ILE A 2 22.06 57.78 6.99
CA ILE A 2 23.28 58.07 6.22
C ILE A 2 24.46 57.29 6.83
N ILE A 3 25.40 56.80 6.00
CA ILE A 3 26.87 56.95 6.14
C ILE A 3 27.57 56.37 4.89
N TYR A 4 28.70 56.99 4.51
CA TYR A 4 29.48 56.81 3.27
C TYR A 4 30.63 55.78 3.41
N TYR A 5 31.20 55.28 2.29
CA TYR A 5 32.60 55.54 1.84
C TYR A 5 32.95 54.90 0.46
N ARG A 6 33.98 55.43 -0.22
CA ARG A 6 34.55 55.08 -1.57
C ARG A 6 35.93 55.77 -1.70
N PRO A 7 36.72 55.65 -2.81
CA PRO A 7 37.10 54.56 -3.73
C PRO A 7 38.61 54.19 -3.44
N PRO A 8 39.64 54.12 -4.34
CA PRO A 8 39.78 53.84 -5.79
C PRO A 8 40.94 52.87 -6.22
N GLY A 9 41.03 52.58 -7.53
CA GLY A 9 42.25 52.17 -8.28
C GLY A 9 42.43 50.67 -8.58
N GLU A 10 42.90 50.20 -9.74
CA GLU A 10 43.14 50.75 -11.10
C GLU A 10 43.08 49.58 -12.13
N GLY A 11 42.86 49.84 -13.44
CA GLY A 11 43.09 48.81 -14.48
C GLY A 11 42.15 48.83 -15.70
N TYR A 12 42.57 49.51 -16.77
CA TYR A 12 42.02 49.44 -18.15
C TYR A 12 43.16 48.92 -19.07
N PRO A 13 42.93 48.33 -20.28
CA PRO A 13 42.19 49.00 -21.39
C PRO A 13 41.40 48.16 -22.42
N LEU A 14 40.46 48.85 -23.10
CA LEU A 14 40.10 48.88 -24.55
C LEU A 14 40.20 47.57 -25.39
N THR A 15 39.26 47.19 -26.27
CA THR A 15 38.45 47.93 -27.28
C THR A 15 37.11 47.17 -27.57
N GLY A 16 36.05 47.69 -28.22
CA GLY A 16 35.68 49.04 -28.69
C GLY A 16 34.43 49.02 -29.62
N ASN A 17 33.68 50.14 -29.71
CA ASN A 17 32.57 50.44 -30.67
C ASN A 17 31.29 49.56 -30.58
N ARG A 18 30.02 49.99 -30.73
CA ARG A 18 29.26 51.26 -30.97
C ARG A 18 27.75 50.94 -30.76
N ASP A 19 26.77 51.85 -30.58
CA ASP A 19 26.73 53.31 -30.36
C ASP A 19 25.40 53.73 -29.67
N ILE A 20 25.47 54.70 -28.76
CA ILE A 20 24.63 55.92 -28.63
C ILE A 20 23.12 55.80 -28.98
N SER A 21 22.19 56.01 -28.01
CA SER A 21 21.73 57.38 -27.71
C SER A 21 21.01 57.58 -26.35
N ASN A 22 21.30 58.76 -25.78
CA ASN A 22 20.81 59.46 -24.58
C ASN A 22 19.29 59.42 -24.27
N PHE A 23 18.75 59.85 -23.11
CA PHE A 23 19.12 60.13 -21.70
C PHE A 23 18.05 61.14 -21.16
N GLN A 24 17.87 61.25 -19.84
CA GLN A 24 17.02 62.23 -19.11
C GLN A 24 15.49 61.98 -19.16
N GLY A 25 14.71 62.31 -18.12
CA GLY A 25 15.09 62.74 -16.77
C GLY A 25 14.03 63.61 -16.06
N ASN A 26 13.66 63.19 -14.84
CA ASN A 26 13.05 63.95 -13.74
C ASN A 26 11.56 64.39 -13.76
N THR A 27 10.99 64.20 -12.57
CA THR A 27 9.74 64.69 -11.96
C THR A 27 9.55 66.21 -11.95
N PHE A 28 8.30 66.68 -11.91
CA PHE A 28 7.90 67.96 -11.29
C PHE A 28 6.51 67.89 -10.64
N THR A 29 6.26 68.75 -9.64
CA THR A 29 5.03 68.76 -8.84
C THR A 29 4.38 70.15 -8.80
N ALA A 30 3.14 70.23 -9.30
CA ALA A 30 2.02 71.10 -8.90
C ALA A 30 2.02 72.65 -9.02
N VAL A 31 0.78 73.12 -9.25
CA VAL A 31 0.14 74.44 -9.00
C VAL A 31 0.23 75.55 -10.07
N GLY A 32 -0.94 75.88 -10.62
CA GLY A 32 -1.26 77.15 -11.30
C GLY A 32 -2.70 77.17 -11.86
N ARG A 33 -3.56 78.08 -11.38
CA ARG A 33 -4.87 78.38 -12.00
C ARG A 33 -4.69 79.55 -12.97
N ASP A 34 -5.34 79.54 -14.14
CA ASP A 34 -6.44 80.49 -14.41
C ASP A 34 -7.30 80.10 -15.64
N GLN A 35 -8.24 80.97 -16.01
CA GLN A 35 -9.51 80.70 -16.69
C GLN A 35 -9.52 80.60 -18.25
N ASN A 36 -10.66 80.08 -18.74
CA ASN A 36 -11.26 80.26 -20.08
C ASN A 36 -10.58 79.60 -21.29
N HIS A 37 -11.15 78.50 -21.78
CA HIS A 37 -11.85 78.42 -23.09
C HIS A 37 -12.66 77.12 -23.21
N TYR A 38 -13.79 77.16 -23.92
CA TYR A 38 -14.64 76.00 -24.18
C TYR A 38 -14.10 75.15 -25.35
N GLY A 39 -14.01 73.83 -25.16
CA GLY A 39 -13.72 72.84 -26.19
C GLY A 39 -14.04 71.42 -25.68
N PRO A 40 -14.43 70.46 -26.56
CA PRO A 40 -14.84 69.14 -26.13
C PRO A 40 -13.65 68.32 -25.62
N LEU A 41 -13.70 67.90 -24.36
CA LEU A 41 -12.70 67.01 -23.76
C LEU A 41 -12.83 65.61 -24.34
N ILE A 42 -11.98 65.32 -25.32
CA ILE A 42 -11.62 63.95 -25.69
C ILE A 42 -10.95 63.30 -24.47
N VAL A 43 -11.61 62.30 -23.89
CA VAL A 43 -11.01 61.50 -22.81
C VAL A 43 -9.92 60.64 -23.44
N HIS A 44 -8.67 61.07 -23.34
CA HIS A 44 -7.54 60.16 -23.50
C HIS A 44 -7.62 59.12 -22.38
N ASN A 45 -7.97 57.88 -22.74
CA ASN A 45 -7.78 56.71 -21.90
C ASN A 45 -6.28 56.51 -21.69
N ILE A 46 -5.75 57.11 -20.63
CA ILE A 46 -4.40 56.85 -20.12
C ILE A 46 -4.40 55.42 -19.55
N ASN A 47 -3.33 54.65 -19.81
CA ASN A 47 -3.17 53.21 -19.55
C ASN A 47 -3.15 52.79 -18.05
N TYR A 48 -4.17 53.17 -17.26
CA TYR A 48 -4.32 52.72 -15.87
C TYR A 48 -4.44 51.19 -15.75
N GLY A 49 -5.06 50.51 -16.73
CA GLY A 49 -5.19 49.05 -16.72
C GLY A 49 -3.86 48.29 -16.84
N GLN A 50 -2.84 48.85 -17.51
CA GLN A 50 -1.53 48.19 -17.61
C GLN A 50 -0.67 48.39 -16.36
N GLN A 51 -0.78 49.53 -15.67
CA GLN A 51 -0.09 49.74 -14.39
C GLN A 51 -0.71 48.92 -13.25
N ILE A 52 -2.04 48.93 -13.13
CA ILE A 52 -2.75 48.13 -12.10
C ILE A 52 -2.47 46.63 -12.30
N SER A 53 -2.43 46.13 -13.54
CA SER A 53 -2.09 44.74 -13.81
C SER A 53 -0.61 44.39 -13.64
N GLN A 54 0.29 45.35 -13.46
CA GLN A 54 1.67 45.12 -13.00
C GLN A 54 1.76 45.15 -11.47
N ASP A 55 1.14 46.12 -10.81
CA ASP A 55 1.14 46.22 -9.34
C ASP A 55 0.43 45.02 -8.67
N ILE A 56 -0.65 44.50 -9.27
CA ILE A 56 -1.32 43.27 -8.82
C ILE A 56 -0.42 42.03 -8.96
N ARG A 57 0.39 41.94 -10.04
CA ARG A 57 1.35 40.83 -10.23
C ARG A 57 2.49 40.86 -9.20
N GLN A 58 2.75 42.00 -8.56
CA GLN A 58 3.72 42.16 -7.47
C GLN A 58 3.06 42.18 -6.08
N ASN A 59 1.76 41.85 -5.96
CA ASN A 59 1.09 41.81 -4.67
C ASN A 59 1.51 40.57 -3.87
N ASP A 60 2.27 40.78 -2.79
CA ASP A 60 2.79 39.73 -1.91
C ASP A 60 1.73 38.71 -1.49
N LEU A 61 0.48 39.13 -1.27
CA LEU A 61 -0.60 38.23 -0.85
C LEU A 61 -0.98 37.21 -1.91
N ILE A 62 -0.91 37.57 -3.20
CA ILE A 62 -1.15 36.63 -4.32
C ILE A 62 0.10 35.78 -4.53
N HIS A 63 1.28 36.40 -4.48
CA HIS A 63 2.54 35.68 -4.70
C HIS A 63 2.79 34.58 -3.64
N ASN A 64 2.31 34.80 -2.41
CA ASN A 64 2.42 33.86 -1.28
C ASN A 64 1.32 32.80 -1.22
N ILE A 65 0.41 32.72 -2.20
CA ILE A 65 -0.54 31.60 -2.29
C ILE A 65 0.26 30.29 -2.49
N PRO A 66 0.09 29.27 -1.62
CA PRO A 66 0.70 27.96 -1.82
C PRO A 66 0.14 27.33 -3.10
N ARG A 67 1.03 26.84 -3.97
CA ARG A 67 0.66 26.37 -5.31
C ARG A 67 1.59 25.28 -5.80
N ALA A 68 1.05 24.33 -6.55
CA ALA A 68 1.82 23.33 -7.26
C ALA A 68 2.36 23.94 -8.56
N LYS A 69 3.67 24.16 -8.65
CA LYS A 69 4.27 24.83 -9.82
C LYS A 69 4.32 23.92 -11.05
N ASN A 70 4.47 22.61 -10.85
CA ASN A 70 4.55 21.62 -11.93
C ASN A 70 3.17 21.06 -12.36
N ALA A 71 2.08 21.57 -11.77
CA ALA A 71 0.71 21.21 -12.14
C ALA A 71 0.16 22.03 -13.33
N LEU A 72 0.86 23.09 -13.75
CA LEU A 72 0.58 23.81 -14.99
C LEU A 72 0.78 22.88 -16.21
N TYR A 73 -0.08 22.97 -17.22
CA TYR A 73 0.00 22.13 -18.43
C TYR A 73 1.34 22.25 -19.18
N ASP A 74 1.89 23.47 -19.25
CA ASP A 74 3.14 23.87 -19.90
C ASP A 74 4.39 23.76 -18.99
N ALA A 75 4.25 23.27 -17.76
CA ALA A 75 5.38 23.11 -16.84
C ALA A 75 6.44 22.14 -17.37
N ASN A 76 7.71 22.54 -17.26
CA ASN A 76 8.86 21.69 -17.54
C ASN A 76 9.16 20.80 -16.33
N ASP A 77 9.19 19.48 -16.53
CA ASP A 77 9.32 18.45 -15.49
C ASP A 77 10.71 18.35 -14.83
N GLY A 78 11.65 19.22 -15.22
CA GLY A 78 13.04 19.21 -14.76
C GLY A 78 13.91 18.13 -15.40
N LYS A 79 13.33 17.23 -16.21
CA LYS A 79 14.04 16.23 -17.04
C LYS A 79 14.04 16.60 -18.52
N GLY A 80 13.33 17.66 -18.91
CA GLY A 80 13.26 18.16 -20.29
C GLY A 80 12.24 17.43 -21.15
N GLN A 81 11.29 16.69 -20.56
CA GLN A 81 10.17 16.10 -21.29
C GLN A 81 8.92 16.96 -21.10
N THR A 82 8.56 17.72 -22.13
CA THR A 82 7.25 18.38 -22.20
C THR A 82 6.13 17.36 -22.42
N ARG A 83 4.97 17.55 -21.77
CA ARG A 83 3.80 16.70 -21.98
C ARG A 83 3.39 16.72 -23.47
N LYS A 84 3.24 15.53 -24.09
CA LYS A 84 2.86 15.41 -25.51
C LYS A 84 1.37 15.72 -25.75
N VAL A 85 1.09 16.39 -26.87
CA VAL A 85 -0.23 16.58 -27.47
C VAL A 85 -0.66 15.37 -28.30
N CYS A 86 -1.92 15.33 -28.75
CA CYS A 86 -2.38 14.38 -29.76
C CYS A 86 -1.65 14.62 -31.09
N THR A 87 -1.28 13.54 -31.79
CA THR A 87 -0.82 13.56 -33.19
C THR A 87 -1.83 14.28 -34.08
N GLU A 88 -1.35 15.02 -35.08
CA GLU A 88 -2.20 15.77 -35.99
C GLU A 88 -3.26 14.86 -36.65
N GLY A 89 -4.52 15.30 -36.62
CA GLY A 89 -5.64 14.55 -37.17
C GLY A 89 -6.09 13.32 -36.36
N THR A 90 -5.58 13.11 -35.13
CA THR A 90 -6.10 12.10 -34.18
C THR A 90 -7.00 12.74 -33.13
N ARG A 91 -8.04 12.01 -32.68
CA ARG A 91 -9.03 12.43 -31.66
C ARG A 91 -9.72 13.77 -31.95
N THR A 92 -9.69 14.25 -33.19
CA THR A 92 -10.18 15.57 -33.60
C THR A 92 -11.64 15.79 -33.24
N GLU A 93 -12.51 14.79 -33.42
CA GLU A 93 -13.94 14.89 -33.08
C GLU A 93 -14.17 15.09 -31.57
N ILE A 94 -13.43 14.35 -30.74
CA ILE A 94 -13.49 14.44 -29.27
C ILE A 94 -13.03 15.83 -28.82
N ILE A 95 -11.88 16.31 -29.32
CA ILE A 95 -11.35 17.63 -28.99
C ILE A 95 -12.35 18.72 -29.42
N THR A 96 -12.91 18.60 -30.63
CA THR A 96 -13.91 19.53 -31.19
C THR A 96 -15.19 19.57 -30.34
N GLU A 97 -15.68 18.42 -29.87
CA GLU A 97 -16.85 18.34 -28.97
C GLU A 97 -16.60 19.09 -27.66
N ILE A 98 -15.45 18.86 -27.02
CA ILE A 98 -15.07 19.52 -25.75
C ILE A 98 -14.91 21.03 -25.95
N VAL A 99 -14.29 21.46 -27.05
CA VAL A 99 -14.13 22.89 -27.38
C VAL A 99 -15.49 23.55 -27.67
N HIS A 100 -16.42 22.87 -28.35
CA HIS A 100 -17.78 23.36 -28.54
C HIS A 100 -18.58 23.43 -27.23
N TRP A 101 -18.41 22.45 -26.32
CA TRP A 101 -18.95 22.50 -24.97
C TRP A 101 -18.39 23.69 -24.19
N ALA A 102 -17.08 23.93 -24.24
CA ALA A 102 -16.41 25.04 -23.57
C ALA A 102 -16.94 26.41 -24.04
N ILE A 103 -17.04 26.61 -25.36
CA ILE A 103 -17.64 27.81 -25.97
C ILE A 103 -19.09 27.99 -25.50
N GLY A 104 -19.87 26.90 -25.41
CA GLY A 104 -21.27 26.92 -24.96
C GLY A 104 -22.31 26.73 -26.06
N ASN A 105 -21.90 26.22 -27.22
CA ASN A 105 -22.80 25.86 -28.33
C ASN A 105 -23.37 24.42 -28.23
N SER A 106 -23.03 23.69 -27.16
CA SER A 106 -23.59 22.36 -26.87
C SER A 106 -25.11 22.40 -26.71
N ARG A 107 -25.78 21.29 -27.05
CA ARG A 107 -27.21 21.06 -26.74
C ARG A 107 -27.48 21.01 -25.23
N ILE A 108 -26.44 20.85 -24.40
CA ILE A 108 -26.51 20.73 -22.96
C ILE A 108 -25.65 21.84 -22.31
N LYS A 109 -26.25 22.64 -21.41
CA LYS A 109 -25.59 23.76 -20.72
C LYS A 109 -24.84 23.32 -19.45
N THR A 110 -24.11 22.21 -19.52
CA THR A 110 -23.30 21.68 -18.42
C THR A 110 -22.15 22.61 -18.06
N LEU A 111 -21.80 22.67 -16.78
CA LEU A 111 -20.64 23.41 -16.25
C LEU A 111 -19.44 22.50 -15.97
N GLY A 112 -19.64 21.18 -15.96
CA GLY A 112 -18.58 20.17 -15.89
C GLY A 112 -18.61 19.25 -17.12
N TYR A 113 -17.45 18.82 -17.57
CA TYR A 113 -17.30 17.78 -18.60
C TYR A 113 -16.17 16.84 -18.17
N TRP A 114 -16.44 15.53 -18.18
CA TRP A 114 -15.52 14.51 -17.68
C TRP A 114 -15.21 13.47 -18.75
N ILE A 115 -13.92 13.25 -19.00
CA ILE A 115 -13.43 12.11 -19.77
C ILE A 115 -13.00 10.99 -18.84
N CYS A 116 -13.67 9.85 -18.99
CA CYS A 116 -13.36 8.62 -18.28
C CYS A 116 -12.72 7.61 -19.25
N GLY A 117 -11.64 6.95 -18.85
CA GLY A 117 -10.99 5.94 -19.70
C GLY A 117 -9.93 5.14 -18.95
N MET A 118 -9.66 3.92 -19.41
CA MET A 118 -8.65 3.05 -18.80
C MET A 118 -7.23 3.64 -18.89
N ALA A 119 -6.26 2.98 -18.26
CA ALA A 119 -4.86 3.34 -18.44
C ALA A 119 -4.50 3.30 -19.93
N GLY A 120 -3.67 4.25 -20.39
CA GLY A 120 -3.17 4.23 -21.76
C GLY A 120 -4.14 4.62 -22.88
N THR A 121 -5.37 5.08 -22.59
CA THR A 121 -6.33 5.54 -23.63
C THR A 121 -6.10 6.98 -24.13
N GLY A 122 -4.99 7.63 -23.75
CA GLY A 122 -4.64 8.99 -24.20
C GLY A 122 -5.31 10.16 -23.47
N LYS A 123 -5.93 9.95 -22.29
CA LYS A 123 -6.65 11.02 -21.54
C LYS A 123 -5.85 12.33 -21.35
N SER A 124 -4.66 12.25 -20.77
CA SER A 124 -3.81 13.42 -20.51
C SER A 124 -3.32 14.10 -21.79
N THR A 125 -3.14 13.32 -22.85
CA THR A 125 -2.80 13.79 -24.20
C THR A 125 -3.94 14.60 -24.81
N ILE A 126 -5.19 14.12 -24.67
CA ILE A 126 -6.40 14.86 -25.05
C ILE A 126 -6.52 16.14 -24.19
N ALA A 127 -6.30 16.05 -22.87
CA ALA A 127 -6.33 17.23 -21.99
C ALA A 127 -5.29 18.29 -22.38
N MET A 128 -4.09 17.88 -22.78
CA MET A 128 -3.04 18.77 -23.27
C MET A 128 -3.45 19.50 -24.57
N SER A 129 -3.95 18.76 -25.57
CA SER A 129 -4.47 19.36 -26.81
C SER A 129 -5.66 20.29 -26.56
N VAL A 130 -6.56 19.93 -25.64
CA VAL A 130 -7.67 20.79 -25.21
C VAL A 130 -7.16 22.06 -24.52
N CYS A 131 -6.10 22.01 -23.70
CA CYS A 131 -5.53 23.23 -23.10
C CYS A 131 -5.07 24.23 -24.17
N ILE A 132 -4.35 23.77 -25.20
CA ILE A 132 -3.86 24.63 -26.30
C ILE A 132 -5.04 25.24 -27.08
N GLU A 133 -6.02 24.43 -27.50
CA GLU A 133 -7.21 24.91 -28.20
C GLU A 133 -8.03 25.91 -27.38
N LEU A 134 -8.06 25.77 -26.04
CA LEU A 134 -8.70 26.71 -25.13
C LEU A 134 -7.88 27.99 -24.91
N GLU A 135 -6.55 27.90 -24.90
CA GLU A 135 -5.64 29.04 -24.79
C GLU A 135 -5.75 29.94 -26.04
N GLU A 136 -5.65 29.36 -27.24
CA GLU A 136 -5.81 30.09 -28.50
C GLU A 136 -7.15 30.84 -28.58
N LYS A 137 -8.20 30.28 -27.99
CA LYS A 137 -9.55 30.86 -27.97
C LYS A 137 -9.81 31.75 -26.75
N ASN A 138 -8.78 32.01 -25.94
CA ASN A 138 -8.83 32.81 -24.71
C ASN A 138 -9.91 32.33 -23.72
N LEU A 139 -10.12 31.01 -23.66
CA LEU A 139 -11.06 30.32 -22.76
C LEU A 139 -10.36 29.68 -21.56
N LEU A 140 -9.06 29.36 -21.64
CA LEU A 140 -8.31 28.73 -20.56
C LEU A 140 -8.08 29.72 -19.40
N GLY A 141 -8.45 29.33 -18.18
CA GLY A 141 -8.27 30.16 -16.97
C GLY A 141 -7.32 29.58 -15.93
N ALA A 142 -7.27 28.26 -15.80
CA ALA A 142 -6.35 27.56 -14.92
C ALA A 142 -6.20 26.07 -15.31
N THR A 143 -5.07 25.49 -14.95
CA THR A 143 -4.76 24.07 -15.15
C THR A 143 -4.24 23.42 -13.86
N PHE A 144 -4.56 22.16 -13.63
CA PHE A 144 -3.95 21.32 -12.60
C PHE A 144 -3.82 19.89 -13.11
N PHE A 145 -2.61 19.51 -13.53
CA PHE A 145 -2.28 18.17 -13.99
C PHE A 145 -1.76 17.35 -12.83
N CYS A 146 -2.59 16.44 -12.33
CA CYS A 146 -2.21 15.57 -11.23
C CYS A 146 -1.12 14.58 -11.66
N THR A 147 -0.17 14.25 -10.77
CA THR A 147 0.72 13.12 -10.99
C THR A 147 1.29 12.56 -9.70
N ARG A 148 1.35 11.23 -9.59
CA ARG A 148 1.93 10.53 -8.42
C ARG A 148 3.42 10.81 -8.21
N GLN A 149 4.13 11.22 -9.27
CA GLN A 149 5.59 11.39 -9.28
C GLN A 149 6.06 12.68 -8.60
N ILE A 150 5.24 13.72 -8.56
CA ILE A 150 5.60 15.04 -8.02
C ILE A 150 4.71 15.31 -6.80
N PRO A 151 5.25 15.44 -5.57
CA PRO A 151 4.46 15.58 -4.35
C PRO A 151 3.43 16.71 -4.39
N GLU A 152 3.81 17.90 -4.88
CA GLU A 152 2.87 19.03 -5.01
C GLU A 152 1.75 18.79 -6.04
N CYS A 153 1.93 17.89 -7.01
CA CYS A 153 0.93 17.58 -8.02
C CYS A 153 -0.02 16.43 -7.62
N ARG A 154 0.19 15.78 -6.48
CA ARG A 154 -0.75 14.79 -5.92
C ARG A 154 -1.42 15.24 -4.63
N ASP A 155 -0.99 16.36 -4.04
CA ASP A 155 -1.60 16.99 -2.88
C ASP A 155 -2.92 17.70 -3.25
N HIS A 156 -4.06 17.14 -2.82
CA HIS A 156 -5.37 17.71 -3.07
C HIS A 156 -5.58 19.10 -2.44
N SER A 157 -4.84 19.45 -1.38
CA SER A 157 -4.95 20.73 -0.70
C SER A 157 -4.44 21.89 -1.55
N LEU A 158 -3.57 21.60 -2.54
CA LEU A 158 -3.01 22.60 -3.44
C LEU A 158 -3.88 22.87 -4.69
N ILE A 159 -4.87 22.03 -5.00
CA ILE A 159 -5.70 22.18 -6.21
C ILE A 159 -6.42 23.54 -6.24
N ILE A 160 -7.23 23.83 -5.22
CA ILE A 160 -8.03 25.06 -5.16
C ILE A 160 -7.16 26.32 -5.07
N PRO A 161 -6.11 26.39 -4.23
CA PRO A 161 -5.17 27.51 -4.20
C PRO A 161 -4.46 27.73 -5.54
N THR A 162 -4.04 26.66 -6.24
CA THR A 162 -3.34 26.74 -7.54
C THR A 162 -4.27 27.26 -8.64
N ILE A 163 -5.55 26.88 -8.63
CA ILE A 163 -6.57 27.42 -9.54
C ILE A 163 -6.84 28.91 -9.23
N ALA A 164 -6.99 29.28 -7.96
CA ALA A 164 -7.24 30.67 -7.56
C ALA A 164 -6.08 31.60 -7.91
N TYR A 165 -4.84 31.13 -7.74
CA TYR A 165 -3.63 31.85 -8.15
C TYR A 165 -3.59 32.10 -9.67
N GLN A 166 -3.87 31.06 -10.48
CA GLN A 166 -3.89 31.19 -11.94
C GLN A 166 -5.00 32.13 -12.41
N LEU A 167 -6.23 32.00 -11.89
CA LEU A 167 -7.33 32.91 -12.23
C LEU A 167 -7.01 34.37 -11.86
N ALA A 168 -6.35 34.61 -10.73
CA ALA A 168 -5.89 35.95 -10.35
C ALA A 168 -4.81 36.51 -11.31
N HIS A 169 -3.97 35.66 -11.92
CA HIS A 169 -3.01 36.11 -12.91
C HIS A 169 -3.66 36.48 -14.26
N HIS A 170 -4.70 35.75 -14.66
CA HIS A 170 -5.41 35.97 -15.94
C HIS A 170 -6.50 37.06 -15.84
N LEU A 171 -7.12 37.25 -14.67
CA LEU A 171 -8.26 38.15 -14.47
C LEU A 171 -7.96 39.18 -13.37
N PRO A 172 -7.52 40.41 -13.70
CA PRO A 172 -7.18 41.44 -12.71
C PRO A 172 -8.31 41.76 -11.72
N ALA A 173 -9.56 41.80 -12.17
CA ALA A 173 -10.71 42.01 -11.28
C ALA A 173 -10.91 40.86 -10.27
N PHE A 174 -10.61 39.62 -10.67
CA PHE A 174 -10.65 38.47 -9.76
C PHE A 174 -9.58 38.59 -8.68
N ALA A 175 -8.38 39.05 -9.08
CA ALA A 175 -7.25 39.28 -8.18
C ALA A 175 -7.55 40.33 -7.10
N GLU A 176 -8.19 41.45 -7.47
CA GLU A 176 -8.61 42.48 -6.51
C GLU A 176 -9.60 41.92 -5.47
N ALA A 177 -10.63 41.19 -5.91
CA ALA A 177 -11.60 40.57 -5.03
C ALA A 177 -10.98 39.47 -4.13
N LEU A 178 -10.02 38.70 -4.66
CA LEU A 178 -9.28 37.68 -3.91
C LEU A 178 -8.38 38.32 -2.83
N VAL A 179 -7.67 39.40 -3.15
CA VAL A 179 -6.81 40.13 -2.20
C VAL A 179 -7.62 40.69 -1.03
N GLU A 180 -8.84 41.17 -1.25
CA GLU A 180 -9.72 41.63 -0.17
C GLU A 180 -10.08 40.49 0.80
N ILE A 181 -10.28 39.28 0.28
CA ILE A 181 -10.60 38.09 1.07
C ILE A 181 -9.37 37.56 1.80
N LEU A 182 -8.21 37.48 1.15
CA LEU A 182 -6.94 37.05 1.79
C LEU A 182 -6.53 37.97 2.94
N ARG A 183 -6.81 39.29 2.84
CA ARG A 183 -6.59 40.24 3.94
C ARG A 183 -7.50 40.00 5.15
N LYS A 184 -8.69 39.43 4.94
CA LYS A 184 -9.68 39.12 5.98
C LYS A 184 -9.53 37.71 6.57
N GLU A 185 -9.01 36.77 5.79
CA GLU A 185 -8.96 35.34 6.09
C GLU A 185 -7.55 34.76 5.79
N PRO A 186 -6.48 35.20 6.48
CA PRO A 186 -5.10 34.81 6.14
C PRO A 186 -4.83 33.31 6.32
N GLU A 187 -5.55 32.64 7.22
CA GLU A 187 -5.41 31.20 7.50
C GLU A 187 -6.22 30.32 6.53
N VAL A 188 -6.80 30.87 5.45
CA VAL A 188 -7.69 30.12 4.54
C VAL A 188 -7.08 28.82 4.00
N PHE A 189 -5.77 28.77 3.78
CA PHE A 189 -5.07 27.60 3.23
C PHE A 189 -4.99 26.40 4.20
N SER A 190 -5.15 26.60 5.51
CA SER A 190 -5.23 25.50 6.49
C SER A 190 -6.65 24.94 6.65
N LYS A 191 -7.66 25.58 6.04
CA LYS A 191 -9.06 25.18 6.15
C LYS A 191 -9.41 24.07 5.14
N PRO A 192 -10.40 23.20 5.42
CA PRO A 192 -10.83 22.15 4.49
C PRO A 192 -11.20 22.64 3.08
N PRO A 193 -11.06 21.81 2.03
CA PRO A 193 -11.33 22.19 0.62
C PRO A 193 -12.68 22.86 0.37
N LEU A 194 -13.74 22.50 1.11
CA LEU A 194 -15.05 23.15 1.02
C LEU A 194 -15.02 24.64 1.40
N ILE A 195 -14.24 25.01 2.42
CA ILE A 195 -14.08 26.40 2.85
C ILE A 195 -13.14 27.13 1.89
N GLN A 196 -12.07 26.48 1.44
CA GLN A 196 -11.17 27.03 0.41
C GLN A 196 -11.93 27.36 -0.88
N LEU A 197 -12.72 26.43 -1.42
CA LEU A 197 -13.53 26.64 -2.62
C LEU A 197 -14.45 27.85 -2.48
N LYS A 198 -15.11 27.98 -1.32
CA LYS A 198 -16.04 29.08 -1.03
C LYS A 198 -15.34 30.44 -0.95
N LEU A 199 -14.15 30.51 -0.34
CA LEU A 199 -13.43 31.76 -0.10
C LEU A 199 -12.50 32.16 -1.25
N LEU A 200 -11.77 31.20 -1.84
CA LEU A 200 -10.74 31.44 -2.87
C LEU A 200 -11.28 31.45 -4.30
N LEU A 201 -12.42 30.79 -4.57
CA LEU A 201 -13.01 30.73 -5.92
C LEU A 201 -14.42 31.34 -5.96
N MET A 202 -15.37 30.80 -5.18
CA MET A 202 -16.79 31.20 -5.32
C MET A 202 -17.05 32.67 -4.99
N LYS A 203 -16.51 33.19 -3.88
CA LYS A 203 -16.72 34.59 -3.49
C LYS A 203 -16.07 35.59 -4.49
N PRO A 204 -14.77 35.49 -4.85
CA PRO A 204 -14.19 36.39 -5.84
C PRO A 204 -14.90 36.30 -7.19
N TRP A 205 -15.19 35.08 -7.66
CA TRP A 205 -15.87 34.87 -8.95
C TRP A 205 -17.23 35.55 -9.03
N ASN A 206 -18.10 35.34 -8.03
CA ASN A 206 -19.42 35.98 -8.00
C ASN A 206 -19.36 37.51 -7.76
N THR A 207 -18.22 38.05 -7.36
CA THR A 207 -18.01 39.51 -7.25
C THR A 207 -17.75 40.14 -8.62
N ILE A 208 -17.11 39.40 -9.53
CA ILE A 208 -16.75 39.90 -10.88
C ILE A 208 -17.68 39.43 -12.00
N PHE A 209 -18.48 38.38 -11.75
CA PHE A 209 -19.29 37.75 -12.78
C PHE A 209 -20.32 38.71 -13.38
N ASN A 210 -20.40 38.70 -14.71
CA ASN A 210 -21.42 39.39 -15.49
C ASN A 210 -21.95 38.43 -16.56
N ALA A 211 -23.24 38.53 -16.91
CA ALA A 211 -23.87 37.66 -17.91
C ALA A 211 -23.25 37.76 -19.33
N ASN A 212 -22.51 38.85 -19.61
CA ASN A 212 -21.78 39.05 -20.85
C ASN A 212 -20.31 38.59 -20.79
N MET A 213 -19.86 38.01 -19.67
CA MET A 213 -18.50 37.47 -19.54
C MET A 213 -18.38 36.19 -20.37
N GLN A 214 -17.28 36.07 -21.13
CA GLN A 214 -16.96 34.84 -21.86
C GLN A 214 -16.75 33.68 -20.87
N ASN A 215 -17.11 32.45 -21.26
CA ASN A 215 -16.86 31.28 -20.43
C ASN A 215 -15.36 31.13 -20.14
N THR A 216 -15.00 30.72 -18.93
CA THR A 216 -13.62 30.41 -18.55
C THR A 216 -13.56 28.96 -18.12
N VAL A 217 -12.55 28.21 -18.58
CA VAL A 217 -12.39 26.78 -18.33
C VAL A 217 -11.22 26.53 -17.41
N VAL A 218 -11.46 25.72 -16.38
CA VAL A 218 -10.44 25.12 -15.52
C VAL A 218 -10.26 23.66 -15.96
N VAL A 219 -9.04 23.26 -16.28
CA VAL A 219 -8.69 21.88 -16.64
C VAL A 219 -8.04 21.19 -15.45
N ILE A 220 -8.58 20.05 -15.03
CA ILE A 220 -7.99 19.20 -13.99
C ILE A 220 -7.79 17.79 -14.56
N ASP A 221 -6.55 17.46 -14.87
CA ASP A 221 -6.17 16.19 -15.51
C ASP A 221 -5.79 15.13 -14.46
N ALA A 222 -6.06 13.86 -14.78
CA ALA A 222 -5.65 12.68 -14.01
C ALA A 222 -6.09 12.71 -12.53
N LEU A 223 -7.37 13.00 -12.25
CA LEU A 223 -7.91 13.02 -10.88
C LEU A 223 -7.60 11.75 -10.05
N ASP A 224 -7.42 10.59 -10.71
CA ASP A 224 -7.03 9.30 -10.11
C ASP A 224 -5.56 9.18 -9.66
N GLU A 225 -4.76 10.22 -9.87
CA GLU A 225 -3.38 10.36 -9.42
C GLU A 225 -3.20 11.32 -8.23
N CYS A 226 -4.30 11.87 -7.70
CA CYS A 226 -4.32 12.76 -6.54
C CYS A 226 -4.75 12.03 -5.26
N GLU A 227 -4.05 12.28 -4.16
CA GLU A 227 -4.34 11.73 -2.82
C GLU A 227 -5.64 12.35 -2.28
N ASP A 228 -6.59 11.53 -1.81
CA ASP A 228 -7.88 11.97 -1.21
C ASP A 228 -8.73 12.95 -2.06
N ILE A 229 -8.68 12.83 -3.39
CA ILE A 229 -9.42 13.69 -4.33
C ILE A 229 -10.93 13.80 -4.04
N SER A 230 -11.52 12.79 -3.37
CA SER A 230 -12.89 12.80 -2.85
C SER A 230 -13.22 14.05 -2.01
N LEU A 231 -12.27 14.58 -1.22
CA LEU A 231 -12.49 15.79 -0.43
C LEU A 231 -12.74 17.02 -1.33
N VAL A 232 -11.93 17.18 -2.39
CA VAL A 232 -12.09 18.27 -3.37
C VAL A 232 -13.35 18.08 -4.21
N LEU A 233 -13.64 16.86 -4.69
CA LEU A 233 -14.85 16.56 -5.45
C LEU A 233 -16.13 16.73 -4.61
N SER A 234 -16.10 16.40 -3.32
CA SER A 234 -17.23 16.62 -2.40
C SER A 234 -17.59 18.10 -2.22
N ALA A 235 -16.64 19.00 -2.43
CA ALA A 235 -16.86 20.45 -2.45
C ALA A 235 -17.24 20.95 -3.85
N LEU A 236 -16.45 20.58 -4.86
CA LEU A 236 -16.51 21.14 -6.21
C LEU A 236 -17.76 20.70 -6.96
N ILE A 237 -18.11 19.42 -6.95
CA ILE A 237 -19.22 18.90 -7.75
C ILE A 237 -20.57 19.43 -7.27
N PRO A 238 -20.87 19.57 -5.96
CA PRO A 238 -22.07 20.27 -5.51
C PRO A 238 -22.11 21.75 -5.89
N ALA A 239 -20.97 22.45 -5.98
CA ALA A 239 -20.92 23.85 -6.42
C ALA A 239 -21.21 23.99 -7.94
N ILE A 240 -20.67 23.07 -8.76
CA ILE A 240 -20.94 22.96 -10.20
C ILE A 240 -22.43 22.64 -10.43
N ASN A 241 -22.97 21.62 -9.76
CA ASN A 241 -24.37 21.22 -9.88
C ASN A 241 -25.37 22.30 -9.41
N LYS A 242 -24.97 23.14 -8.44
CA LYS A 242 -25.76 24.31 -7.99
C LYS A 242 -25.47 25.59 -8.79
N GLN A 243 -24.73 25.50 -9.91
CA GLN A 243 -24.31 26.62 -10.76
C GLN A 243 -23.72 27.81 -9.96
N SER A 244 -23.00 27.54 -8.87
CA SER A 244 -22.60 28.57 -7.91
C SER A 244 -21.39 29.41 -8.35
N MET A 245 -20.89 29.18 -9.56
CA MET A 245 -19.85 29.94 -10.25
C MET A 245 -20.23 30.01 -11.75
N PRO A 246 -21.26 30.79 -12.12
CA PRO A 246 -21.74 30.86 -13.50
C PRO A 246 -20.63 31.34 -14.44
N GLY A 247 -20.57 30.78 -15.66
CA GLY A 247 -19.51 31.05 -16.64
C GLY A 247 -18.17 30.35 -16.36
N LEU A 248 -17.91 29.86 -15.14
CA LEU A 248 -16.73 29.04 -14.83
C LEU A 248 -17.05 27.56 -15.08
N LYS A 249 -16.35 26.96 -16.03
CA LYS A 249 -16.50 25.56 -16.44
C LYS A 249 -15.30 24.73 -15.99
N PHE A 250 -15.53 23.43 -15.79
CA PHE A 250 -14.52 22.49 -15.32
C PHE A 250 -14.42 21.29 -16.25
N PHE A 251 -13.25 21.09 -16.85
CA PHE A 251 -12.93 19.91 -17.63
C PHE A 251 -12.09 18.96 -16.78
N PHE A 252 -12.50 17.71 -16.70
CA PHE A 252 -11.91 16.68 -15.85
C PHE A 252 -11.46 15.47 -16.67
N THR A 253 -10.35 14.84 -16.31
CA THR A 253 -10.05 13.47 -16.76
C THR A 253 -9.80 12.53 -15.58
N SER A 254 -10.22 11.26 -15.72
CA SER A 254 -9.79 10.21 -14.78
C SER A 254 -9.92 8.78 -15.33
N ARG A 255 -9.36 7.81 -14.61
CA ARG A 255 -9.76 6.40 -14.70
C ARG A 255 -11.17 6.16 -14.14
N PRO A 256 -11.86 5.06 -14.53
CA PRO A 256 -13.17 4.65 -14.00
C PRO A 256 -13.07 4.13 -12.56
N GLN A 257 -12.64 4.97 -11.62
CA GLN A 257 -12.59 4.63 -10.20
C GLN A 257 -13.95 4.89 -9.55
N GLY A 258 -14.46 3.89 -8.82
CA GLY A 258 -15.82 3.90 -8.29
C GLY A 258 -16.13 5.04 -7.30
N HIS A 259 -15.13 5.65 -6.66
CA HIS A 259 -15.34 6.81 -5.78
C HIS A 259 -15.47 8.12 -6.59
N ILE A 260 -14.64 8.34 -7.62
CA ILE A 260 -14.75 9.48 -8.55
C ILE A 260 -16.10 9.44 -9.26
N GLN A 261 -16.50 8.28 -9.79
CA GLN A 261 -17.83 8.06 -10.40
C GLN A 261 -18.98 8.41 -9.45
N ARG A 262 -18.93 7.95 -8.20
CA ARG A 262 -19.93 8.24 -7.16
C ARG A 262 -20.05 9.75 -6.88
N HIS A 263 -18.95 10.50 -6.89
CA HIS A 263 -18.98 11.95 -6.71
C HIS A 263 -19.53 12.70 -7.93
N LEU A 264 -19.13 12.31 -9.14
CA LEU A 264 -19.60 12.94 -10.38
C LEU A 264 -21.07 12.62 -10.71
N LYS A 265 -21.60 11.50 -10.20
CA LYS A 265 -23.01 11.05 -10.37
C LYS A 265 -23.44 10.89 -11.83
N ILE A 266 -22.51 10.47 -12.69
CA ILE A 266 -22.76 10.29 -14.12
C ILE A 266 -23.32 8.88 -14.34
N ASN A 267 -24.63 8.80 -14.36
CA ASN A 267 -25.39 7.68 -14.94
C ASN A 267 -25.90 8.12 -16.32
N ARG A 268 -26.12 7.16 -17.24
CA ARG A 268 -26.88 7.40 -18.49
C ARG A 268 -28.28 6.78 -18.34
N PRO A 269 -29.38 7.52 -18.57
CA PRO A 269 -29.45 8.96 -18.86
C PRO A 269 -29.04 9.83 -17.66
N LEU A 270 -28.51 11.02 -17.94
CA LEU A 270 -28.05 11.97 -16.93
C LEU A 270 -29.16 12.28 -15.91
N PRO A 271 -28.88 12.22 -14.58
CA PRO A 271 -29.87 12.58 -13.56
C PRO A 271 -30.38 14.02 -13.75
N LEU A 272 -31.68 14.23 -13.52
CA LEU A 272 -32.31 15.54 -13.67
C LEU A 272 -31.59 16.58 -12.78
N GLY A 273 -30.99 17.60 -13.43
CA GLY A 273 -30.22 18.65 -12.73
C GLY A 273 -28.72 18.39 -12.59
N SER A 274 -28.17 17.28 -13.10
CA SER A 274 -26.70 17.16 -13.23
C SER A 274 -26.17 18.27 -14.14
N GLN A 275 -25.08 18.90 -13.73
CA GLN A 275 -24.33 19.89 -14.51
C GLN A 275 -22.98 19.33 -14.98
N VAL A 276 -22.72 18.04 -14.78
CA VAL A 276 -21.52 17.35 -15.28
C VAL A 276 -21.91 16.33 -16.34
N GLU A 277 -21.29 16.44 -17.51
CA GLU A 277 -21.40 15.51 -18.64
C GLU A 277 -20.24 14.49 -18.64
N GLY A 278 -20.44 13.32 -19.24
CA GLY A 278 -19.45 12.24 -19.22
C GLY A 278 -19.28 11.52 -20.57
N MET A 279 -18.03 11.49 -21.04
CA MET A 279 -17.58 10.71 -22.19
C MET A 279 -16.69 9.56 -21.71
N PHE A 280 -16.97 8.35 -22.18
CA PHE A 280 -16.20 7.15 -21.85
C PHE A 280 -15.38 6.71 -23.07
N LEU A 281 -14.05 6.74 -22.96
CA LEU A 281 -13.16 6.46 -24.11
C LEU A 281 -13.18 5.00 -24.58
N HIS A 282 -13.73 4.08 -23.80
CA HIS A 282 -13.95 2.69 -24.21
C HIS A 282 -15.21 2.51 -25.09
N ASP A 283 -16.17 3.45 -25.03
CA ASP A 283 -17.35 3.49 -25.91
C ASP A 283 -16.98 3.91 -27.35
N VAL A 284 -15.77 4.44 -27.57
CA VAL A 284 -15.30 4.81 -28.91
C VAL A 284 -15.11 3.54 -29.75
N GLU A 285 -15.60 3.60 -30.99
CA GLU A 285 -15.52 2.50 -31.95
C GLU A 285 -14.06 2.10 -32.21
N GLU A 286 -13.80 0.79 -32.28
CA GLU A 286 -12.45 0.25 -32.36
C GLU A 286 -11.70 0.71 -33.61
N GLU A 287 -12.38 0.70 -34.75
CA GLU A 287 -11.84 1.12 -36.05
C GLU A 287 -11.35 2.57 -36.04
N ILE A 288 -12.06 3.47 -35.34
CA ILE A 288 -11.65 4.87 -35.18
C ILE A 288 -10.36 4.95 -34.34
N VAL A 289 -10.27 4.14 -33.27
CA VAL A 289 -9.08 4.10 -32.41
C VAL A 289 -7.88 3.50 -33.15
N LYS A 290 -8.06 2.41 -33.89
CA LYS A 290 -7.02 1.80 -34.74
C LYS A 290 -6.54 2.76 -35.82
N ALA A 291 -7.45 3.45 -36.50
CA ALA A 291 -7.10 4.45 -37.52
C ALA A 291 -6.28 5.63 -36.94
N ASP A 292 -6.60 6.09 -35.73
CA ASP A 292 -5.81 7.11 -35.04
C ASP A 292 -4.46 6.57 -34.53
N ILE A 293 -4.39 5.32 -34.08
CA ILE A 293 -3.12 4.64 -33.75
C ILE A 293 -2.23 4.52 -35.00
N ALA A 294 -2.80 4.14 -36.15
CA ALA A 294 -2.07 4.05 -37.41
C ALA A 294 -1.47 5.40 -37.83
N LYS A 295 -2.19 6.52 -37.67
CA LYS A 295 -1.65 7.88 -37.87
C LYS A 295 -0.49 8.19 -36.92
N PHE A 296 -0.65 7.89 -35.64
CA PHE A 296 0.41 8.07 -34.62
C PHE A 296 1.68 7.27 -34.95
N ILE A 297 1.55 5.99 -35.30
CA ILE A 297 2.69 5.15 -35.72
C ILE A 297 3.32 5.72 -37.01
N LYS A 298 2.50 6.20 -37.96
CA LYS A 298 2.98 6.77 -39.22
C LYS A 298 3.82 8.04 -39.03
N GLU A 299 3.38 8.95 -38.17
CA GLU A 299 4.13 10.16 -37.79
C GLU A 299 5.42 9.78 -37.06
N GLU A 300 5.34 8.98 -36.00
CA GLU A 300 6.53 8.60 -35.24
C GLU A 300 7.54 7.80 -36.07
N PHE A 301 7.09 7.01 -37.05
CA PHE A 301 7.98 6.29 -37.96
C PHE A 301 8.47 7.14 -39.13
N GLU A 302 8.03 8.39 -39.35
CA GLU A 302 8.34 9.17 -40.57
C GLU A 302 9.83 9.19 -40.89
N GLU A 303 10.67 9.42 -39.88
CA GLU A 303 12.14 9.46 -39.94
C GLU A 303 12.83 8.10 -40.15
N LEU A 304 12.11 6.98 -40.03
CA LEU A 304 12.65 5.63 -40.21
C LEU A 304 12.53 5.13 -41.67
N THR A 305 13.64 4.59 -42.18
CA THR A 305 13.74 3.92 -43.49
C THR A 305 13.36 2.45 -43.34
N ILE A 306 12.10 2.10 -43.65
CA ILE A 306 11.56 0.74 -43.52
C ILE A 306 10.92 0.33 -44.86
N PRO A 307 11.22 -0.86 -45.43
CA PRO A 307 10.49 -1.40 -46.58
C PRO A 307 9.00 -1.59 -46.26
N GLU A 308 8.11 -1.36 -47.23
CA GLU A 308 6.67 -1.65 -47.11
C GLU A 308 5.97 -1.06 -45.86
N LYS A 309 6.48 0.10 -45.39
CA LYS A 309 6.08 0.83 -44.17
C LYS A 309 4.57 0.87 -43.87
N ASP A 310 3.71 1.12 -44.88
CA ASP A 310 2.25 1.18 -44.69
C ASP A 310 1.62 -0.19 -44.32
N MET A 311 2.22 -1.32 -44.71
CA MET A 311 1.78 -2.66 -44.28
C MET A 311 2.01 -2.84 -42.78
N TYR A 312 3.23 -2.58 -42.32
CA TYR A 312 3.59 -2.67 -40.90
C TYR A 312 2.79 -1.71 -40.03
N ILE A 313 2.53 -0.47 -40.48
CA ILE A 313 1.69 0.49 -39.74
C ILE A 313 0.30 -0.09 -39.45
N ASN A 314 -0.34 -0.73 -40.43
CA ASN A 314 -1.66 -1.32 -40.26
C ASN A 314 -1.62 -2.54 -39.33
N GLU A 315 -0.66 -3.45 -39.50
CA GLU A 315 -0.52 -4.66 -38.67
C GLU A 315 -0.22 -4.33 -37.19
N LEU A 316 0.64 -3.34 -36.96
CA LEU A 316 0.97 -2.84 -35.61
C LEU A 316 -0.21 -2.08 -34.97
N ALA A 317 -1.01 -1.37 -35.76
CA ALA A 317 -2.25 -0.74 -35.28
C ALA A 317 -3.31 -1.80 -34.92
N GLU A 318 -3.46 -2.84 -35.74
CA GLU A 318 -4.34 -3.98 -35.46
C GLU A 318 -3.96 -4.65 -34.14
N LYS A 319 -2.66 -4.96 -33.95
CA LYS A 319 -2.14 -5.56 -32.70
C LYS A 319 -2.24 -4.63 -31.48
N SER A 320 -2.32 -3.31 -31.69
CA SER A 320 -2.53 -2.34 -30.59
C SER A 320 -3.98 -2.25 -30.11
N GLY A 321 -4.95 -2.74 -30.90
CA GLY A 321 -6.38 -2.70 -30.59
C GLY A 321 -6.86 -1.30 -30.20
N LYS A 322 -7.39 -1.16 -28.98
CA LYS A 322 -7.86 0.13 -28.42
C LYS A 322 -6.81 0.88 -27.57
N LEU A 323 -5.57 0.39 -27.44
CA LEU A 323 -4.60 0.85 -26.44
C LEU A 323 -3.45 1.67 -27.03
N PHE A 324 -3.54 2.99 -26.92
CA PHE A 324 -2.45 3.90 -27.31
C PHE A 324 -1.14 3.67 -26.52
N ILE A 325 -1.20 3.19 -25.28
CA ILE A 325 0.01 2.83 -24.52
C ILE A 325 0.77 1.65 -25.13
N TYR A 326 0.06 0.70 -25.75
CA TYR A 326 0.68 -0.40 -26.47
C TYR A 326 1.47 0.17 -27.65
N ALA A 327 0.80 0.93 -28.52
CA ALA A 327 1.39 1.56 -29.68
C ALA A 327 2.60 2.45 -29.29
N ALA A 328 2.46 3.29 -28.26
CA ALA A 328 3.54 4.18 -27.83
C ALA A 328 4.76 3.44 -27.24
N THR A 329 4.53 2.35 -26.50
CA THR A 329 5.62 1.52 -25.93
C THR A 329 6.34 0.76 -27.04
N MET A 330 5.59 0.16 -27.96
CA MET A 330 6.08 -0.54 -29.15
C MET A 330 6.85 0.38 -30.11
N VAL A 331 6.35 1.59 -30.37
CA VAL A 331 7.04 2.62 -31.17
C VAL A 331 8.36 3.03 -30.51
N ARG A 332 8.38 3.26 -29.19
CA ARG A 332 9.63 3.54 -28.45
C ARG A 332 10.61 2.36 -28.53
N TYR A 333 10.13 1.13 -28.41
CA TYR A 333 10.95 -0.07 -28.53
C TYR A 333 11.66 -0.14 -29.88
N ILE A 334 10.96 0.16 -30.98
CA ILE A 334 11.52 0.17 -32.33
C ILE A 334 12.45 1.39 -32.53
N LYS A 335 12.00 2.61 -32.20
CA LYS A 335 12.76 3.86 -32.45
C LYS A 335 14.05 3.99 -31.64
N ASN A 336 14.11 3.45 -30.43
CA ASN A 336 15.29 3.62 -29.56
C ASN A 336 16.56 2.94 -30.11
N TYR A 337 16.44 2.02 -31.07
CA TYR A 337 17.57 1.28 -31.65
C TYR A 337 17.42 1.16 -33.18
N PRO A 338 17.68 2.25 -33.95
CA PRO A 338 17.44 2.30 -35.39
C PRO A 338 18.15 1.22 -36.22
N GLU A 339 19.28 0.70 -35.73
CA GLU A 339 20.07 -0.34 -36.38
C GLU A 339 19.40 -1.73 -36.37
N TYR A 340 18.39 -1.95 -35.52
CA TYR A 340 17.71 -3.24 -35.30
C TYR A 340 16.20 -3.16 -35.62
N VAL A 341 15.77 -2.19 -36.43
CA VAL A 341 14.33 -1.94 -36.69
C VAL A 341 13.65 -3.15 -37.33
N GLU A 342 14.28 -3.80 -38.31
CA GLU A 342 13.72 -5.00 -38.96
C GLU A 342 13.61 -6.19 -37.99
N ASP A 343 14.65 -6.43 -37.17
CA ASP A 343 14.63 -7.48 -36.15
C ASP A 343 13.49 -7.24 -35.13
N ARG A 344 13.37 -6.02 -34.61
CA ARG A 344 12.36 -5.63 -33.61
C ARG A 344 10.93 -5.66 -34.16
N LEU A 345 10.74 -5.25 -35.41
CA LEU A 345 9.47 -5.42 -36.12
C LEU A 345 9.13 -6.92 -36.24
N SER A 346 10.08 -7.73 -36.74
CA SER A 346 9.88 -9.17 -36.91
C SER A 346 9.55 -9.87 -35.59
N GLU A 347 10.08 -9.38 -34.48
CA GLU A 347 9.85 -9.91 -33.13
C GLU A 347 8.47 -9.57 -32.58
N ILE A 348 8.04 -8.31 -32.68
CA ILE A 348 6.69 -7.89 -32.28
C ILE A 348 5.62 -8.58 -33.11
N LEU A 349 5.88 -8.78 -34.41
CA LEU A 349 4.93 -9.35 -35.38
C LEU A 349 4.95 -10.89 -35.43
N LYS A 350 5.65 -11.56 -34.51
CA LYS A 350 5.55 -13.03 -34.37
C LYS A 350 4.09 -13.41 -34.05
N PRO A 351 3.51 -14.41 -34.76
CA PRO A 351 2.17 -14.89 -34.44
C PRO A 351 2.17 -15.59 -33.07
N THR A 352 1.58 -14.94 -32.08
CA THR A 352 1.44 -15.43 -30.72
C THR A 352 0.14 -16.21 -30.55
N SER A 353 0.24 -17.50 -30.18
CA SER A 353 -0.91 -18.30 -29.76
C SER A 353 -1.35 -17.90 -28.36
N ALA A 354 -2.28 -16.95 -28.26
CA ALA A 354 -2.86 -16.54 -26.98
C ALA A 354 -3.70 -17.67 -26.35
N PRO A 355 -3.67 -17.83 -25.01
CA PRO A 355 -4.72 -18.55 -24.29
C PRO A 355 -6.07 -17.82 -24.47
N GLU A 356 -7.16 -18.54 -24.70
CA GLU A 356 -8.43 -17.99 -25.22
C GLU A 356 -9.16 -16.97 -24.31
N GLU A 357 -8.68 -16.68 -23.10
CA GLU A 357 -9.41 -15.86 -22.10
C GLU A 357 -8.67 -14.62 -21.56
N ASN A 358 -7.39 -14.36 -21.92
CA ASN A 358 -6.63 -13.24 -21.35
C ASN A 358 -6.65 -11.95 -22.20
N GLN A 359 -7.51 -11.00 -21.84
CA GLN A 359 -7.65 -9.68 -22.49
C GLN A 359 -6.41 -8.76 -22.37
N THR A 360 -5.43 -9.09 -21.53
CA THR A 360 -4.17 -8.33 -21.38
C THR A 360 -2.98 -8.97 -22.09
N TRP A 361 -3.13 -10.19 -22.61
CA TRP A 361 -2.02 -11.04 -23.07
C TRP A 361 -1.05 -10.33 -24.03
N ASP A 362 -1.56 -9.62 -25.04
CA ASP A 362 -0.69 -8.90 -25.97
C ASP A 362 0.14 -7.82 -25.29
N LEU A 363 -0.47 -7.06 -24.36
CA LEU A 363 0.23 -6.01 -23.61
C LEU A 363 1.30 -6.59 -22.68
N ASP A 364 1.00 -7.72 -22.04
CA ASP A 364 1.93 -8.46 -21.18
C ASP A 364 3.09 -9.05 -22.00
N TYR A 365 2.79 -9.58 -23.20
CA TYR A 365 3.78 -10.03 -24.19
C TYR A 365 4.66 -8.87 -24.68
N LEU A 366 4.08 -7.71 -24.99
CA LEU A 366 4.83 -6.52 -25.40
C LEU A 366 5.78 -6.06 -24.28
N TYR A 367 5.29 -5.94 -23.05
CA TYR A 367 6.16 -5.58 -21.92
C TYR A 367 7.26 -6.62 -21.70
N SER A 368 6.93 -7.92 -21.78
CA SER A 368 7.93 -8.99 -21.67
C SER A 368 9.00 -8.88 -22.75
N THR A 369 8.62 -8.70 -24.02
CA THR A 369 9.55 -8.51 -25.15
C THR A 369 10.44 -7.28 -24.95
N VAL A 370 9.84 -6.16 -24.54
CA VAL A 370 10.58 -4.91 -24.28
C VAL A 370 11.56 -5.07 -23.11
N ILE A 371 11.19 -5.81 -22.06
CA ILE A 371 12.05 -6.09 -20.91
C ILE A 371 13.19 -7.05 -21.31
N GLU A 372 12.90 -8.15 -22.02
CA GLU A 372 13.91 -9.11 -22.50
C GLU A 372 14.94 -8.46 -23.43
N ALA A 373 14.52 -7.52 -24.26
CA ALA A 373 15.42 -6.81 -25.17
C ALA A 373 16.09 -5.56 -24.55
N ALA A 374 15.51 -4.95 -23.51
CA ALA A 374 16.14 -3.90 -22.71
C ALA A 374 17.17 -4.46 -21.70
N ILE A 375 17.02 -5.73 -21.31
CA ILE A 375 17.98 -6.48 -20.50
C ILE A 375 18.74 -7.44 -21.43
N PRO A 376 19.71 -6.95 -22.23
CA PRO A 376 20.46 -7.83 -23.13
C PRO A 376 21.16 -8.92 -22.31
N ARG A 377 21.03 -10.18 -22.72
CA ARG A 377 21.76 -11.34 -22.17
C ARG A 377 23.28 -11.27 -22.39
N ASN A 378 23.82 -10.10 -22.72
CA ASN A 378 25.22 -9.84 -23.06
C ASN A 378 25.70 -8.57 -22.30
N PRO A 379 26.47 -8.71 -21.19
CA PRO A 379 26.68 -7.65 -20.20
C PRO A 379 27.77 -6.64 -20.59
N ARG A 380 27.63 -5.99 -21.76
CA ARG A 380 28.64 -5.05 -22.30
C ARG A 380 28.14 -3.66 -22.72
N VAL A 381 26.86 -3.32 -22.49
CA VAL A 381 26.27 -2.06 -23.00
C VAL A 381 25.60 -1.18 -21.93
N LEU A 382 25.16 -1.71 -20.79
CA LEU A 382 24.62 -0.90 -19.69
C LEU A 382 25.72 -0.39 -18.77
N SER A 383 25.64 0.88 -18.33
CA SER A 383 26.47 1.32 -17.21
C SER A 383 25.97 0.69 -15.91
N SER A 384 26.88 0.44 -14.96
CA SER A 384 26.57 -0.26 -13.70
C SER A 384 25.44 0.40 -12.90
N LYS A 385 25.26 1.71 -13.05
CA LYS A 385 24.25 2.50 -12.33
C LYS A 385 22.86 2.40 -12.95
N GLU A 386 22.75 2.26 -14.28
CA GLU A 386 21.47 2.15 -14.98
C GLU A 386 20.85 0.76 -14.78
N PHE A 387 21.68 -0.28 -14.82
CA PHE A 387 21.26 -1.65 -14.47
C PHE A 387 20.66 -1.73 -13.05
N GLU A 388 21.28 -1.02 -12.10
CA GLU A 388 20.88 -0.98 -10.69
C GLU A 388 19.63 -0.11 -10.42
N GLU A 389 19.27 0.82 -11.30
CA GLU A 389 17.98 1.53 -11.26
C GLU A 389 16.86 0.76 -11.97
N CYS A 390 17.15 0.05 -13.06
CA CYS A 390 16.17 -0.84 -13.70
C CYS A 390 15.71 -1.98 -12.77
N LEU A 391 16.63 -2.58 -12.01
CA LEU A 391 16.29 -3.60 -11.00
C LEU A 391 15.34 -3.07 -9.91
N LYS A 392 15.49 -1.80 -9.50
CA LYS A 392 14.63 -1.17 -8.48
C LYS A 392 13.20 -0.91 -8.96
N ILE A 393 12.96 -0.87 -10.27
CA ILE A 393 11.63 -0.60 -10.87
C ILE A 393 10.90 -1.92 -11.22
N LEU A 394 11.64 -3.00 -11.52
CA LEU A 394 11.08 -4.28 -11.95
C LEU A 394 10.66 -5.22 -10.80
N HIS A 395 11.11 -4.99 -9.58
CA HIS A 395 10.75 -5.82 -8.42
C HIS A 395 9.36 -5.48 -7.86
N THR A 396 8.30 -5.89 -8.57
CA THR A 396 7.00 -6.19 -7.93
C THR A 396 7.03 -7.66 -7.50
N MET A 397 7.81 -7.97 -6.47
CA MET A 397 7.78 -9.31 -5.85
C MET A 397 6.44 -9.47 -5.13
N ILE A 398 5.74 -10.57 -5.38
CA ILE A 398 4.65 -11.02 -4.51
C ILE A 398 5.32 -11.73 -3.34
N ILE A 399 4.89 -11.45 -2.11
CA ILE A 399 5.57 -11.85 -0.87
C ILE A 399 4.60 -12.56 0.08
N LEU A 400 4.83 -13.84 0.39
CA LEU A 400 4.06 -14.58 1.42
C LEU A 400 4.62 -14.29 2.80
N VAL A 401 3.79 -14.32 3.84
CA VAL A 401 4.28 -14.46 5.22
C VAL A 401 3.71 -15.69 5.90
N SER A 402 4.59 -16.53 6.45
CA SER A 402 4.21 -17.58 7.39
C SER A 402 4.75 -17.27 8.79
N GLY A 403 3.86 -17.18 9.78
CA GLY A 403 4.21 -17.21 11.20
C GLY A 403 4.14 -18.64 11.73
N SER A 404 5.11 -19.04 12.55
CA SER A 404 5.26 -20.42 13.00
C SER A 404 5.30 -20.54 14.53
N LEU A 405 4.98 -21.74 15.02
CA LEU A 405 5.10 -22.06 16.45
C LEU A 405 6.56 -22.05 16.95
N ASP A 406 7.54 -22.04 16.03
CA ASP A 406 8.96 -21.74 16.30
C ASP A 406 9.27 -20.25 16.60
N HIS A 407 8.22 -19.42 16.69
CA HIS A 407 8.27 -18.01 17.07
C HIS A 407 8.76 -17.06 15.96
N THR A 408 8.96 -17.56 14.73
CA THR A 408 9.44 -16.79 13.59
C THR A 408 8.34 -16.45 12.59
N LEU A 409 8.53 -15.37 11.83
CA LEU A 409 7.82 -15.08 10.57
C LEU A 409 8.77 -15.25 9.39
N ARG A 410 8.28 -15.44 8.15
CA ARG A 410 9.13 -15.71 6.96
C ARG A 410 8.53 -15.14 5.68
N LEU A 411 9.30 -14.37 4.88
CA LEU A 411 8.87 -13.58 3.72
C LEU A 411 9.12 -14.27 2.36
N TRP A 412 8.21 -15.07 1.81
CA TRP A 412 8.49 -15.93 0.63
C TRP A 412 8.33 -15.19 -0.71
N ASP A 413 9.30 -15.15 -1.66
CA ASP A 413 8.97 -14.81 -3.06
C ASP A 413 8.21 -15.99 -3.65
N VAL A 414 7.11 -15.63 -4.25
CA VAL A 414 6.02 -16.53 -4.56
C VAL A 414 6.20 -17.13 -5.95
N SER A 415 6.62 -16.29 -6.89
CA SER A 415 6.84 -16.66 -8.29
C SER A 415 7.94 -17.70 -8.43
N THR A 416 9.01 -17.52 -7.67
CA THR A 416 10.17 -18.43 -7.61
C THR A 416 9.98 -19.54 -6.58
N GLY A 417 9.11 -19.34 -5.58
CA GLY A 417 9.03 -20.20 -4.39
C GLY A 417 10.25 -20.04 -3.48
N ILE A 418 10.99 -18.93 -3.63
CA ILE A 418 12.25 -18.62 -2.98
C ILE A 418 11.98 -17.47 -2.02
N GLN A 419 12.07 -17.63 -0.70
CA GLN A 419 12.00 -16.50 0.25
C GLN A 419 12.94 -15.32 -0.14
N ILE A 420 12.60 -14.11 0.30
CA ILE A 420 13.30 -12.90 -0.17
C ILE A 420 14.43 -12.52 0.78
N THR A 421 14.28 -12.90 2.04
CA THR A 421 15.02 -12.45 3.23
C THR A 421 14.74 -13.40 4.39
N GLU A 422 15.66 -13.55 5.34
CA GLU A 422 15.59 -14.54 6.44
C GLU A 422 14.32 -14.46 7.32
N PRO A 423 14.03 -15.51 8.11
CA PRO A 423 12.94 -15.48 9.06
C PRO A 423 13.01 -14.21 9.92
N LEU A 424 11.97 -13.41 9.77
CA LEU A 424 11.59 -12.28 10.61
C LEU A 424 11.42 -12.77 12.06
N GLN A 425 12.54 -12.77 12.77
CA GLN A 425 12.68 -13.29 14.12
C GLN A 425 12.41 -12.19 15.14
N GLY A 426 11.65 -12.53 16.18
CA GLY A 426 11.42 -11.61 17.28
C GLY A 426 10.26 -12.01 18.18
N HIS A 427 9.25 -12.74 17.69
CA HIS A 427 8.30 -13.29 18.64
C HIS A 427 8.97 -14.32 19.56
N THR A 428 8.38 -14.44 20.75
CA THR A 428 8.98 -15.03 21.93
C THR A 428 8.23 -16.27 22.43
N ASP A 429 7.21 -16.70 21.70
CA ASP A 429 6.46 -17.95 21.79
C ASP A 429 5.77 -18.07 20.42
N GLY A 430 5.01 -19.13 20.15
CA GLY A 430 4.49 -19.42 18.82
C GLY A 430 3.73 -18.24 18.20
N VAL A 431 4.15 -17.81 17.01
CA VAL A 431 3.41 -16.82 16.21
C VAL A 431 2.14 -17.50 15.75
N VAL A 432 1.02 -17.04 16.31
CA VAL A 432 -0.31 -17.61 16.04
C VAL A 432 -1.15 -16.72 15.13
N SER A 433 -0.68 -15.50 14.81
CA SER A 433 -1.36 -14.60 13.89
C SER A 433 -0.36 -13.68 13.16
N VAL A 434 -0.63 -13.42 11.89
CA VAL A 434 0.17 -12.55 11.00
C VAL A 434 -0.77 -11.78 10.07
N ALA A 435 -0.42 -10.55 9.68
CA ALA A 435 -1.23 -9.72 8.78
C ALA A 435 -0.38 -8.65 8.07
N PHE A 436 -0.47 -8.49 6.75
CA PHE A 436 0.20 -7.39 6.03
C PHE A 436 -0.51 -6.04 6.21
N SER A 437 0.21 -4.93 6.06
CA SER A 437 -0.40 -3.60 5.92
C SER A 437 -1.08 -3.45 4.56
N PRO A 438 -2.05 -2.53 4.43
CA PRO A 438 -2.78 -2.33 3.18
C PRO A 438 -1.91 -1.89 1.98
N ASP A 439 -0.75 -1.29 2.24
CA ASP A 439 0.23 -0.88 1.22
C ASP A 439 1.27 -1.97 0.91
N GLY A 440 1.23 -3.11 1.60
CA GLY A 440 2.20 -4.20 1.46
C GLY A 440 3.62 -3.86 1.91
N THR A 441 3.89 -2.63 2.36
CA THR A 441 5.23 -2.21 2.81
C THR A 441 5.53 -2.66 4.22
N LYS A 442 4.49 -3.01 5.00
CA LYS A 442 4.59 -3.44 6.38
C LYS A 442 3.85 -4.77 6.59
N LEU A 443 4.18 -5.42 7.69
CA LEU A 443 3.65 -6.67 8.17
C LEU A 443 3.44 -6.53 9.67
N ALA A 444 2.49 -7.26 10.21
CA ALA A 444 2.21 -7.37 11.63
C ALA A 444 2.16 -8.83 12.02
N SER A 445 2.42 -9.09 13.29
CA SER A 445 2.41 -10.42 13.85
C SER A 445 2.02 -10.40 15.31
N GLY A 446 1.45 -11.50 15.80
CA GLY A 446 1.07 -11.68 17.19
C GLY A 446 1.26 -13.11 17.61
N SER A 447 1.62 -13.26 18.87
CA SER A 447 2.17 -14.51 19.38
C SER A 447 1.63 -14.83 20.76
N ARG A 448 1.75 -16.12 21.08
CA ARG A 448 1.60 -16.62 22.45
C ARG A 448 2.48 -15.90 23.46
N ASP A 449 3.47 -15.11 23.04
CA ASP A 449 4.35 -14.30 23.90
C ASP A 449 3.71 -13.03 24.49
N HIS A 450 2.43 -12.81 24.21
CA HIS A 450 1.67 -11.67 24.73
C HIS A 450 2.04 -10.33 24.05
N THR A 451 2.65 -10.36 22.87
CA THR A 451 3.08 -9.17 22.12
C THR A 451 2.57 -9.19 20.68
N LEU A 452 2.72 -8.04 20.02
CA LEU A 452 2.66 -7.93 18.57
C LEU A 452 3.97 -7.35 18.06
N ARG A 453 4.28 -7.53 16.79
CA ARG A 453 5.42 -6.87 16.12
C ARG A 453 4.98 -6.33 14.77
N LEU A 454 5.73 -5.37 14.27
CA LEU A 454 5.52 -4.71 12.98
C LEU A 454 6.80 -4.79 12.15
N TRP A 455 6.77 -5.16 10.87
CA TRP A 455 7.94 -5.44 10.03
C TRP A 455 7.84 -4.76 8.68
N ASP A 456 8.91 -4.13 8.21
CA ASP A 456 9.03 -3.58 6.86
C ASP A 456 9.33 -4.73 5.90
N VAL A 457 8.56 -4.81 4.83
CA VAL A 457 8.50 -5.95 3.93
C VAL A 457 9.55 -5.86 2.82
N ALA A 458 9.87 -4.64 2.39
CA ALA A 458 10.88 -4.40 1.35
C ALA A 458 12.32 -4.59 1.88
N THR A 459 12.53 -4.36 3.17
CA THR A 459 13.81 -4.53 3.86
C THR A 459 13.87 -5.76 4.75
N ALA A 460 12.73 -6.39 5.04
CA ALA A 460 12.58 -7.51 5.98
C ALA A 460 13.13 -7.25 7.38
N THR A 461 13.00 -6.01 7.83
CA THR A 461 13.39 -5.61 9.18
C THR A 461 12.15 -5.40 10.02
N GLN A 462 12.21 -5.60 11.33
CA GLN A 462 11.13 -5.12 12.17
C GLN A 462 11.11 -3.55 12.08
N ILE A 463 9.97 -2.87 12.17
CA ILE A 463 9.82 -1.40 12.07
C ILE A 463 9.79 -0.74 13.45
N THR A 464 8.91 -1.23 14.31
CA THR A 464 8.63 -0.62 15.61
C THR A 464 8.55 -1.67 16.71
N GLU A 465 8.95 -1.23 17.89
CA GLU A 465 9.06 -2.00 19.13
C GLU A 465 7.97 -3.06 19.28
N PRO A 466 8.26 -4.23 19.89
CA PRO A 466 7.25 -5.20 20.20
C PRO A 466 6.16 -4.47 20.97
N LEU A 467 4.96 -4.53 20.44
CA LEU A 467 3.79 -3.81 20.89
C LEU A 467 3.32 -4.46 22.18
N GLN A 468 4.00 -4.05 23.25
CA GLN A 468 3.98 -4.67 24.55
C GLN A 468 2.89 -4.07 25.42
N GLY A 469 2.06 -4.95 25.96
CA GLY A 469 1.02 -4.55 26.87
C GLY A 469 0.08 -5.69 27.18
N HIS A 470 -0.18 -6.58 26.23
CA HIS A 470 -0.92 -7.79 26.54
C HIS A 470 -0.16 -8.64 27.56
N THR A 471 -0.92 -9.30 28.42
CA THR A 471 -0.41 -10.02 29.61
C THR A 471 -0.62 -11.54 29.51
N ASN A 472 -1.10 -12.01 28.35
CA ASN A 472 -1.19 -13.42 27.99
C ASN A 472 -1.25 -13.56 26.44
N TRP A 473 -1.27 -14.78 25.90
CA TRP A 473 -1.14 -15.11 24.46
C TRP A 473 -1.95 -14.18 23.53
N VAL A 474 -1.30 -13.42 22.65
CA VAL A 474 -1.97 -12.66 21.59
C VAL A 474 -2.33 -13.63 20.47
N TYR A 475 -3.63 -13.93 20.35
CA TYR A 475 -4.14 -14.89 19.37
C TYR A 475 -4.43 -14.27 18.01
N SER A 476 -4.56 -12.95 17.91
CA SER A 476 -4.96 -12.28 16.67
C SER A 476 -4.46 -10.85 16.56
N VAL A 477 -4.08 -10.48 15.33
CA VAL A 477 -3.60 -9.15 14.96
C VAL A 477 -4.28 -8.68 13.67
N ALA A 478 -4.53 -7.38 13.55
CA ALA A 478 -5.08 -6.79 12.32
C ALA A 478 -4.61 -5.34 12.15
N PHE A 479 -4.24 -4.93 10.94
CA PHE A 479 -3.99 -3.52 10.59
C PHE A 479 -5.30 -2.77 10.36
N SER A 480 -5.28 -1.45 10.61
CA SER A 480 -6.31 -0.55 10.13
C SER A 480 -6.22 -0.38 8.60
N PRO A 481 -7.32 -0.04 7.92
CA PRO A 481 -7.35 0.14 6.47
C PRO A 481 -6.48 1.29 5.95
N ASP A 482 -6.14 2.25 6.82
CA ASP A 482 -5.21 3.35 6.55
C ASP A 482 -3.73 2.97 6.81
N GLY A 483 -3.45 1.74 7.29
CA GLY A 483 -2.12 1.27 7.66
C GLY A 483 -1.49 1.96 8.87
N THR A 484 -2.15 2.96 9.47
CA THR A 484 -1.59 3.79 10.56
C THR A 484 -1.77 3.19 11.94
N LYS A 485 -2.62 2.17 12.10
CA LYS A 485 -2.96 1.56 13.40
C LYS A 485 -2.94 0.04 13.30
N LEU A 486 -2.71 -0.61 14.43
CA LEU A 486 -2.75 -2.05 14.58
C LEU A 486 -3.64 -2.40 15.78
N ALA A 487 -4.36 -3.50 15.69
CA ALA A 487 -5.21 -4.02 16.74
C ALA A 487 -4.80 -5.43 17.14
N SER A 488 -5.18 -5.80 18.36
CA SER A 488 -4.72 -7.02 19.02
C SER A 488 -5.76 -7.61 19.95
N GLY A 489 -5.86 -8.94 19.95
CA GLY A 489 -6.69 -9.73 20.86
C GLY A 489 -5.86 -10.76 21.61
N SER A 490 -6.07 -10.88 22.92
CA SER A 490 -5.24 -11.69 23.81
C SER A 490 -6.02 -12.56 24.80
N ARG A 491 -5.33 -13.62 25.24
CA ARG A 491 -5.65 -14.47 26.38
C ARG A 491 -5.81 -13.76 27.71
N ASP A 492 -5.40 -12.50 27.81
CA ASP A 492 -5.61 -11.65 28.97
C ASP A 492 -6.99 -11.00 29.08
N HIS A 493 -7.89 -11.34 28.15
CA HIS A 493 -9.26 -10.83 28.14
C HIS A 493 -9.36 -9.34 27.76
N THR A 494 -8.31 -8.78 27.17
CA THR A 494 -8.29 -7.40 26.67
C THR A 494 -8.02 -7.35 25.17
N LEU A 495 -8.27 -6.17 24.58
CA LEU A 495 -7.74 -5.79 23.28
C LEU A 495 -6.84 -4.58 23.45
N ARG A 496 -5.91 -4.36 22.52
CA ARG A 496 -5.12 -3.13 22.46
C ARG A 496 -5.08 -2.57 21.04
N LEU A 497 -4.92 -1.25 20.97
CA LEU A 497 -4.80 -0.46 19.76
C LEU A 497 -3.47 0.29 19.79
N TRP A 498 -2.73 0.15 18.70
CA TRP A 498 -1.36 0.62 18.54
C TRP A 498 -1.27 1.52 17.32
N ASP A 499 -0.41 2.52 17.38
CA ASP A 499 -0.05 3.34 16.22
C ASP A 499 1.16 2.71 15.52
N VAL A 500 1.06 2.52 14.22
CA VAL A 500 2.03 1.77 13.39
C VAL A 500 3.26 2.61 13.05
N ALA A 501 3.13 3.94 13.05
CA ALA A 501 4.25 4.84 12.79
C ALA A 501 5.19 4.94 13.99
N THR A 502 4.64 4.86 15.20
CA THR A 502 5.36 5.04 16.48
C THR A 502 5.57 3.75 17.27
N GLY A 503 4.80 2.70 16.98
CA GLY A 503 4.77 1.47 17.78
C GLY A 503 4.20 1.65 19.19
N THR A 504 3.45 2.73 19.43
CA THR A 504 2.94 3.04 20.78
C THR A 504 1.47 2.67 20.92
N GLN A 505 1.06 2.28 22.12
CA GLN A 505 -0.36 2.04 22.41
C GLN A 505 -1.10 3.39 22.40
N ILE A 506 -2.09 3.56 21.51
CA ILE A 506 -2.79 4.84 21.28
C ILE A 506 -3.60 5.25 22.52
N ILE A 507 -4.16 4.26 23.19
CA ILE A 507 -5.19 4.36 24.23
C ILE A 507 -5.02 3.19 25.19
N GLN A 508 -5.53 3.32 26.41
CA GLN A 508 -5.44 2.27 27.43
C GLN A 508 -6.11 0.96 26.96
N ALA A 509 -5.75 -0.16 27.57
CA ALA A 509 -6.25 -1.47 27.18
C ALA A 509 -7.79 -1.50 27.20
N LEU A 510 -8.37 -2.04 26.13
CA LEU A 510 -9.80 -2.22 25.94
C LEU A 510 -10.25 -3.37 26.85
N GLN A 511 -10.54 -3.05 28.10
CA GLN A 511 -10.97 -4.00 29.12
C GLN A 511 -12.48 -4.20 29.08
N GLY A 512 -12.91 -5.44 29.15
CA GLY A 512 -14.32 -5.79 29.22
C GLY A 512 -14.59 -7.28 29.11
N HIS A 513 -13.86 -7.99 28.24
CA HIS A 513 -13.97 -9.44 28.16
C HIS A 513 -13.51 -10.12 29.47
N THR A 514 -13.98 -11.33 29.70
CA THR A 514 -13.69 -12.15 30.89
C THR A 514 -13.05 -13.51 30.55
N GLY A 515 -12.76 -13.73 29.26
CA GLY A 515 -12.14 -14.92 28.69
C GLY A 515 -11.21 -14.51 27.55
N LEU A 516 -10.36 -15.42 27.06
CA LEU A 516 -9.36 -15.09 26.03
C LEU A 516 -10.02 -14.50 24.78
N VAL A 517 -9.54 -13.34 24.34
CA VAL A 517 -9.91 -12.75 23.06
C VAL A 517 -9.13 -13.50 21.99
N ALA A 518 -9.82 -14.36 21.25
CA ALA A 518 -9.22 -15.22 20.25
C ALA A 518 -9.00 -14.48 18.92
N SER A 519 -9.82 -13.46 18.63
CA SER A 519 -9.78 -12.77 17.35
C SER A 519 -10.18 -11.30 17.43
N VAL A 520 -9.55 -10.48 16.57
CA VAL A 520 -9.85 -9.06 16.37
C VAL A 520 -9.82 -8.67 14.89
N ALA A 521 -10.64 -7.69 14.52
CA ALA A 521 -10.66 -7.10 13.18
C ALA A 521 -11.05 -5.62 13.25
N PHE A 522 -10.44 -4.78 12.42
CA PHE A 522 -10.87 -3.38 12.21
C PHE A 522 -12.05 -3.31 11.24
N SER A 523 -12.89 -2.28 11.41
CA SER A 523 -13.83 -1.90 10.35
C SER A 523 -13.08 -1.30 9.16
N PRO A 524 -13.61 -1.41 7.93
CA PRO A 524 -13.03 -0.84 6.70
C PRO A 524 -12.93 0.70 6.66
N ASP A 525 -13.63 1.38 7.57
CA ASP A 525 -13.50 2.83 7.79
C ASP A 525 -12.44 3.20 8.86
N GLY A 526 -11.81 2.20 9.50
CA GLY A 526 -10.83 2.36 10.58
C GLY A 526 -11.37 2.91 11.90
N THR A 527 -12.67 3.20 12.00
CA THR A 527 -13.28 3.88 13.16
C THR A 527 -13.67 2.94 14.29
N ARG A 528 -13.90 1.66 14.00
CA ARG A 528 -14.40 0.65 14.93
C ARG A 528 -13.48 -0.57 14.94
N LEU A 529 -13.44 -1.24 16.08
CA LEU A 529 -12.73 -2.50 16.28
C LEU A 529 -13.69 -3.54 16.85
N ALA A 530 -13.57 -4.79 16.41
CA ALA A 530 -14.33 -5.92 16.93
C ALA A 530 -13.43 -6.94 17.63
N SER A 531 -13.99 -7.65 18.61
CA SER A 531 -13.40 -8.84 19.23
C SER A 531 -14.39 -9.99 19.40
N GLY A 532 -13.85 -11.21 19.35
CA GLY A 532 -14.50 -12.42 19.85
C GLY A 532 -13.67 -13.09 20.95
N SER A 533 -14.34 -13.66 21.96
CA SER A 533 -13.71 -14.23 23.14
C SER A 533 -14.30 -15.57 23.60
N VAL A 534 -13.49 -16.36 24.32
CA VAL A 534 -13.89 -17.53 25.15
C VAL A 534 -14.90 -17.18 26.25
N ASP A 535 -15.17 -15.90 26.54
CA ASP A 535 -16.31 -15.53 27.39
C ASP A 535 -17.69 -15.61 26.71
N TYR A 536 -17.73 -16.15 25.49
CA TYR A 536 -18.93 -16.35 24.67
C TYR A 536 -19.56 -15.03 24.19
N THR A 537 -18.85 -13.90 24.32
CA THR A 537 -19.33 -12.59 23.87
C THR A 537 -18.48 -12.01 22.75
N LEU A 538 -19.09 -11.08 22.02
CA LEU A 538 -18.40 -10.16 21.13
C LEU A 538 -18.48 -8.73 21.65
N ARG A 539 -17.48 -7.91 21.34
CA ARG A 539 -17.48 -6.49 21.70
C ARG A 539 -17.07 -5.64 20.51
N LEU A 540 -17.67 -4.45 20.47
CA LEU A 540 -17.33 -3.38 19.55
C LEU A 540 -16.70 -2.24 20.34
N TRP A 541 -15.64 -1.67 19.80
CA TRP A 541 -14.84 -0.62 20.44
C TRP A 541 -14.71 0.56 19.47
N ASP A 542 -14.80 1.77 20.01
CA ASP A 542 -14.52 2.99 19.26
C ASP A 542 -13.01 3.23 19.26
N VAL A 543 -12.40 3.27 18.07
CA VAL A 543 -10.93 3.30 17.90
C VAL A 543 -10.33 4.63 18.36
N ALA A 544 -11.10 5.73 18.29
CA ALA A 544 -10.61 7.06 18.65
C ALA A 544 -10.61 7.32 20.16
N THR A 545 -11.59 6.76 20.88
CA THR A 545 -11.76 6.96 22.34
C THR A 545 -11.29 5.80 23.19
N GLY A 546 -11.18 4.60 22.62
CA GLY A 546 -10.89 3.38 23.35
C GLY A 546 -12.00 2.93 24.29
N THR A 547 -13.24 3.36 24.02
CA THR A 547 -14.40 2.97 24.83
C THR A 547 -15.17 1.84 24.16
N GLN A 548 -15.70 0.92 24.97
CA GLN A 548 -16.63 -0.09 24.48
C GLN A 548 -17.91 0.61 24.00
N ILE A 549 -18.34 0.35 22.77
CA ILE A 549 -19.53 0.97 22.23
C ILE A 549 -20.76 0.21 22.76
N ARG A 550 -21.32 0.69 23.89
CA ARG A 550 -22.44 0.08 24.64
C ARG A 550 -22.14 -1.37 25.07
N GLU A 551 -23.18 -2.09 25.52
CA GLU A 551 -23.09 -3.46 26.04
C GLU A 551 -22.56 -4.48 25.02
N PRO A 552 -22.00 -5.62 25.50
CA PRO A 552 -21.51 -6.68 24.63
C PRO A 552 -22.60 -7.30 23.77
N LEU A 553 -22.20 -7.77 22.59
CA LEU A 553 -22.99 -8.63 21.73
C LEU A 553 -23.00 -10.03 22.37
N GLN A 554 -24.07 -10.33 23.11
CA GLN A 554 -24.29 -11.61 23.76
C GLN A 554 -25.17 -12.51 22.88
N GLY A 555 -24.85 -13.80 22.84
CA GLY A 555 -25.67 -14.79 22.15
C GLY A 555 -25.03 -16.17 22.05
N HIS A 556 -23.72 -16.23 21.79
CA HIS A 556 -22.99 -17.51 21.76
C HIS A 556 -23.04 -18.19 23.13
N THR A 557 -23.00 -19.52 23.11
CA THR A 557 -23.01 -20.40 24.31
C THR A 557 -21.69 -21.14 24.51
N GLY A 558 -20.67 -20.72 23.78
CA GLY A 558 -19.36 -21.33 23.65
C GLY A 558 -18.37 -20.31 23.10
N SER A 559 -17.10 -20.68 23.12
CA SER A 559 -15.99 -19.76 22.91
C SER A 559 -15.95 -19.15 21.51
N VAL A 560 -16.02 -17.83 21.37
CA VAL A 560 -15.87 -17.18 20.07
C VAL A 560 -14.40 -17.14 19.69
N MET A 561 -14.04 -17.92 18.66
CA MET A 561 -12.67 -18.16 18.21
C MET A 561 -12.21 -17.23 17.08
N SER A 562 -13.13 -16.71 16.26
CA SER A 562 -12.79 -15.84 15.13
C SER A 562 -13.84 -14.76 14.86
N VAL A 563 -13.44 -13.56 14.43
CA VAL A 563 -14.31 -12.44 14.05
C VAL A 563 -13.79 -11.66 12.84
N ALA A 564 -14.69 -11.13 12.01
CA ALA A 564 -14.32 -10.31 10.86
C ALA A 564 -15.44 -9.37 10.41
N PHE A 565 -15.08 -8.17 9.94
CA PHE A 565 -16.03 -7.21 9.36
C PHE A 565 -16.31 -7.49 7.88
N SER A 566 -17.50 -7.13 7.41
CA SER A 566 -17.77 -6.93 5.98
C SER A 566 -16.96 -5.74 5.42
N PRO A 567 -16.63 -5.68 4.11
CA PRO A 567 -15.83 -4.60 3.52
C PRO A 567 -16.53 -3.25 3.44
N ASP A 568 -17.84 -3.20 3.73
CA ASP A 568 -18.60 -1.97 3.90
C ASP A 568 -18.70 -1.51 5.38
N GLY A 569 -18.18 -2.31 6.32
CA GLY A 569 -18.21 -2.03 7.76
C GLY A 569 -19.60 -2.04 8.40
N THR A 570 -20.61 -2.56 7.71
CA THR A 570 -22.00 -2.61 8.22
C THR A 570 -22.27 -3.86 9.05
N LYS A 571 -21.53 -4.94 8.83
CA LYS A 571 -21.74 -6.26 9.45
C LYS A 571 -20.46 -6.77 10.10
N LEU A 572 -20.64 -7.51 11.19
CA LEU A 572 -19.60 -8.25 11.89
C LEU A 572 -19.99 -9.73 11.91
N ALA A 573 -19.02 -10.59 11.63
CA ALA A 573 -19.15 -12.04 11.70
C ALA A 573 -18.38 -12.61 12.89
N SER A 574 -18.82 -13.77 13.37
CA SER A 574 -18.20 -14.47 14.49
C SER A 574 -18.35 -15.98 14.39
N GLY A 575 -17.32 -16.75 14.72
CA GLY A 575 -17.37 -18.23 14.79
C GLY A 575 -16.92 -18.76 16.14
N SER A 576 -17.48 -19.89 16.58
CA SER A 576 -17.47 -20.28 17.99
C SER A 576 -17.44 -21.80 18.26
N GLN A 577 -16.98 -22.17 19.47
CA GLN A 577 -17.04 -23.52 20.06
C GLN A 577 -18.45 -23.94 20.52
N ASP A 578 -19.49 -23.13 20.29
CA ASP A 578 -20.91 -23.58 20.36
C ASP A 578 -21.43 -24.12 19.03
N ASP A 579 -20.53 -24.46 18.11
CA ASP A 579 -20.83 -25.04 16.80
C ASP A 579 -21.65 -24.08 15.89
N THR A 580 -21.64 -22.78 16.21
CA THR A 580 -22.32 -21.75 15.42
C THR A 580 -21.36 -20.68 14.92
N LEU A 581 -21.67 -20.12 13.74
CA LEU A 581 -21.30 -18.73 13.46
C LEU A 581 -22.46 -17.79 13.85
N ARG A 582 -22.22 -16.49 13.92
CA ARG A 582 -23.27 -15.46 14.01
C ARG A 582 -22.89 -14.24 13.19
N LEU A 583 -23.91 -13.54 12.69
CA LEU A 583 -23.76 -12.22 12.08
C LEU A 583 -24.47 -11.15 12.92
N TRP A 584 -23.85 -9.99 13.01
CA TRP A 584 -24.26 -8.88 13.85
C TRP A 584 -24.30 -7.60 13.02
N ASP A 585 -25.39 -6.83 13.14
CA ASP A 585 -25.46 -5.49 12.57
C ASP A 585 -24.71 -4.54 13.49
N VAL A 586 -23.70 -3.87 12.95
CA VAL A 586 -22.76 -3.07 13.76
C VAL A 586 -23.43 -1.79 14.27
N ALA A 587 -24.49 -1.29 13.62
CA ALA A 587 -25.21 -0.09 14.02
C ALA A 587 -26.26 -0.39 15.11
N THR A 588 -27.12 -1.38 14.88
CA THR A 588 -28.18 -1.78 15.82
C THR A 588 -27.65 -2.60 16.99
N ARG A 589 -26.53 -3.31 16.83
CA ARG A 589 -25.99 -4.32 17.76
C ARG A 589 -26.96 -5.47 18.06
N THR A 590 -27.79 -5.80 17.09
CA THR A 590 -28.59 -7.03 17.11
C THR A 590 -27.95 -8.08 16.22
N GLN A 591 -28.15 -9.34 16.57
CA GLN A 591 -27.92 -10.44 15.63
C GLN A 591 -28.81 -10.20 14.39
N ILE A 592 -28.26 -10.33 13.18
CA ILE A 592 -28.98 -10.05 11.92
C ILE A 592 -30.05 -11.12 11.64
N ALA A 593 -29.75 -12.35 12.06
CA ALA A 593 -30.59 -13.52 11.97
C ALA A 593 -30.36 -14.42 13.20
N GLU A 594 -31.08 -15.53 13.30
CA GLU A 594 -30.72 -16.65 14.19
C GLU A 594 -29.27 -17.11 13.97
N PRO A 595 -28.66 -17.88 14.89
CA PRO A 595 -27.27 -18.28 14.72
C PRO A 595 -27.12 -19.09 13.45
N LEU A 596 -25.95 -18.97 12.83
CA LEU A 596 -25.49 -19.83 11.75
C LEU A 596 -25.16 -21.21 12.33
N GLN A 597 -26.22 -21.89 12.78
CA GLN A 597 -26.20 -23.26 13.25
C GLN A 597 -26.02 -24.16 12.04
N GLY A 598 -25.12 -25.12 12.17
CA GLY A 598 -24.86 -26.04 11.08
C GLY A 598 -23.65 -26.90 11.35
N HIS A 599 -22.64 -26.38 12.06
CA HIS A 599 -21.62 -27.24 12.61
C HIS A 599 -22.19 -28.03 13.80
N THR A 600 -21.55 -29.14 14.15
CA THR A 600 -21.93 -30.01 15.29
C THR A 600 -20.75 -30.32 16.22
N ASN A 601 -19.67 -29.53 16.11
CA ASN A 601 -18.52 -29.56 16.99
C ASN A 601 -17.72 -28.25 16.80
N CYS A 602 -16.70 -28.02 17.64
CA CYS A 602 -16.00 -26.75 17.75
C CYS A 602 -15.49 -26.21 16.40
N VAL A 603 -15.75 -24.92 16.12
CA VAL A 603 -15.16 -24.22 14.98
C VAL A 603 -13.76 -23.72 15.34
N ASP A 604 -12.72 -24.42 14.90
CA ASP A 604 -11.31 -24.12 15.24
C ASP A 604 -10.70 -23.03 14.33
N SER A 605 -11.24 -22.80 13.13
CA SER A 605 -10.71 -21.81 12.18
C SER A 605 -11.81 -21.15 11.36
N VAL A 606 -11.69 -19.83 11.13
CA VAL A 606 -12.58 -19.06 10.25
C VAL A 606 -11.78 -18.00 9.50
N ALA A 607 -12.00 -17.91 8.19
CA ALA A 607 -11.47 -16.86 7.32
C ALA A 607 -12.61 -16.08 6.67
N SER A 608 -12.36 -14.81 6.31
CA SER A 608 -13.20 -14.06 5.38
C SER A 608 -12.62 -14.18 3.97
N SER A 609 -13.49 -14.15 2.95
CA SER A 609 -13.02 -13.95 1.59
C SER A 609 -12.37 -12.55 1.47
N PRO A 610 -11.35 -12.36 0.62
CA PRO A 610 -10.78 -11.03 0.36
C PRO A 610 -11.79 -9.98 -0.14
N ASP A 611 -12.88 -10.39 -0.82
CA ASP A 611 -14.01 -9.53 -1.19
C ASP A 611 -15.00 -9.27 -0.03
N GLY A 612 -14.80 -9.93 1.12
CA GLY A 612 -15.61 -9.95 2.34
C GLY A 612 -17.11 -10.17 2.17
N THR A 613 -17.56 -10.74 1.04
CA THR A 613 -18.95 -11.17 0.85
C THR A 613 -19.23 -12.54 1.50
N LYS A 614 -18.18 -13.31 1.81
CA LYS A 614 -18.26 -14.69 2.29
C LYS A 614 -17.37 -14.92 3.53
N LEU A 615 -17.74 -15.92 4.32
CA LEU A 615 -16.89 -16.49 5.37
C LEU A 615 -16.77 -17.99 5.15
N ALA A 616 -15.58 -18.54 5.37
CA ALA A 616 -15.37 -19.98 5.48
C ALA A 616 -15.03 -20.36 6.92
N SER A 617 -15.61 -21.43 7.42
CA SER A 617 -15.31 -22.00 8.75
C SER A 617 -14.96 -23.48 8.65
N GLY A 618 -13.95 -23.91 9.41
CA GLY A 618 -13.56 -25.31 9.59
C GLY A 618 -13.79 -25.76 11.03
N SER A 619 -14.27 -26.99 11.20
CA SER A 619 -14.70 -27.51 12.50
C SER A 619 -14.20 -28.93 12.80
N ARG A 620 -14.19 -29.26 14.09
CA ARG A 620 -14.02 -30.61 14.64
C ARG A 620 -15.12 -31.60 14.24
N ASP A 621 -16.17 -31.15 13.56
CA ASP A 621 -17.23 -31.99 13.01
C ASP A 621 -16.88 -32.58 11.63
N HIS A 622 -15.64 -32.37 11.19
CA HIS A 622 -15.09 -32.86 9.92
C HIS A 622 -15.67 -32.16 8.69
N THR A 623 -16.40 -31.05 8.88
CA THR A 623 -16.99 -30.25 7.81
C THR A 623 -16.36 -28.87 7.72
N LEU A 624 -16.45 -28.29 6.52
CA LEU A 624 -16.35 -26.85 6.35
C LEU A 624 -17.73 -26.27 6.01
N LYS A 625 -17.90 -24.97 6.26
CA LYS A 625 -19.12 -24.25 5.88
C LYS A 625 -18.78 -22.89 5.31
N LEU A 626 -19.52 -22.51 4.27
CA LEU A 626 -19.42 -21.23 3.61
C LEU A 626 -20.68 -20.42 3.88
N TRP A 627 -20.52 -19.19 4.35
CA TRP A 627 -21.60 -18.34 4.87
C TRP A 627 -21.68 -17.02 4.14
N ASP A 628 -22.90 -16.57 3.89
CA ASP A 628 -23.17 -15.28 3.24
C ASP A 628 -23.13 -14.19 4.30
N VAL A 629 -22.21 -13.25 4.14
CA VAL A 629 -22.03 -12.13 5.08
C VAL A 629 -23.21 -11.16 5.01
N ALA A 630 -23.99 -11.14 3.92
CA ALA A 630 -25.11 -10.24 3.78
C ALA A 630 -26.39 -10.76 4.44
N THR A 631 -26.73 -12.05 4.29
CA THR A 631 -27.98 -12.64 4.79
C THR A 631 -27.83 -13.34 6.13
N GLY A 632 -26.63 -13.80 6.50
CA GLY A 632 -26.49 -14.73 7.62
C GLY A 632 -27.19 -16.04 7.31
N THR A 633 -26.90 -16.62 6.14
CA THR A 633 -27.29 -17.99 5.78
C THR A 633 -26.08 -18.77 5.27
N GLN A 634 -26.09 -20.09 5.44
CA GLN A 634 -25.11 -20.94 4.76
C GLN A 634 -25.32 -20.81 3.25
N ILE A 635 -24.30 -20.41 2.48
CA ILE A 635 -24.37 -20.34 1.01
C ILE A 635 -24.39 -21.76 0.46
N ILE A 636 -23.50 -22.61 0.97
CA ILE A 636 -23.28 -23.95 0.45
C ILE A 636 -23.22 -24.94 1.60
N GLN A 637 -24.13 -25.91 1.57
CA GLN A 637 -24.32 -26.88 2.65
C GLN A 637 -23.17 -27.89 2.78
N LEU A 638 -22.34 -28.03 1.73
CA LEU A 638 -21.73 -29.31 1.37
C LEU A 638 -20.21 -29.26 1.11
N LEU A 639 -19.46 -28.45 1.86
CA LEU A 639 -18.01 -28.64 1.98
C LEU A 639 -17.71 -29.83 2.94
N GLN A 640 -18.27 -31.00 2.61
CA GLN A 640 -18.10 -32.25 3.36
C GLN A 640 -17.16 -33.17 2.60
N GLY A 641 -16.25 -33.83 3.34
CA GLY A 641 -15.27 -34.73 2.74
C GLY A 641 -14.20 -35.16 3.73
N HIS A 642 -13.77 -34.27 4.63
CA HIS A 642 -12.86 -34.68 5.70
C HIS A 642 -13.51 -35.72 6.62
N THR A 643 -12.71 -36.66 7.12
CA THR A 643 -13.17 -37.74 8.02
C THR A 643 -12.72 -37.56 9.47
N ASP A 644 -11.98 -36.48 9.74
CA ASP A 644 -11.56 -36.04 11.07
C ASP A 644 -11.50 -34.50 11.12
N SER A 645 -11.24 -33.93 12.29
CA SER A 645 -11.26 -32.49 12.60
C SER A 645 -10.50 -31.62 11.60
N VAL A 646 -11.13 -30.55 11.11
CA VAL A 646 -10.49 -29.57 10.21
C VAL A 646 -9.70 -28.55 11.05
N ALA A 647 -8.38 -28.70 11.07
CA ALA A 647 -7.47 -27.90 11.91
C ALA A 647 -7.16 -26.50 11.34
N SER A 648 -7.20 -26.35 10.01
CA SER A 648 -6.78 -25.12 9.31
C SER A 648 -7.62 -24.89 8.07
N VAL A 649 -8.06 -23.65 7.83
CA VAL A 649 -8.74 -23.24 6.58
C VAL A 649 -8.14 -21.93 6.04
N ALA A 650 -7.99 -21.81 4.73
CA ALA A 650 -7.44 -20.61 4.09
C ALA A 650 -8.13 -20.36 2.74
N PHE A 651 -8.55 -19.13 2.45
CA PHE A 651 -8.98 -18.75 1.09
C PHE A 651 -7.77 -18.60 0.17
N SER A 652 -7.96 -18.86 -1.12
CA SER A 652 -7.02 -18.42 -2.16
C SER A 652 -7.06 -16.89 -2.30
N PRO A 653 -5.97 -16.26 -2.78
CA PRO A 653 -5.87 -14.80 -2.87
C PRO A 653 -6.92 -14.13 -3.79
N ASP A 654 -7.44 -14.87 -4.77
CA ASP A 654 -8.43 -14.45 -5.75
C ASP A 654 -9.90 -14.68 -5.33
N CYS A 655 -10.14 -15.17 -4.11
CA CYS A 655 -11.45 -15.58 -3.58
C CYS A 655 -12.11 -16.80 -4.25
N THR A 656 -11.48 -17.46 -5.24
CA THR A 656 -12.13 -18.55 -6.00
C THR A 656 -12.03 -19.90 -5.32
N GLY A 657 -10.96 -20.13 -4.55
CA GLY A 657 -10.62 -21.37 -3.89
C GLY A 657 -10.52 -21.26 -2.37
N LEU A 658 -10.55 -22.42 -1.71
CA LEU A 658 -10.41 -22.59 -0.27
C LEU A 658 -9.60 -23.86 -0.01
N ALA A 659 -8.56 -23.81 0.81
CA ALA A 659 -7.80 -24.97 1.28
C ALA A 659 -8.22 -25.35 2.70
N SER A 660 -8.17 -26.65 3.01
CA SER A 660 -8.43 -27.17 4.35
C SER A 660 -7.53 -28.33 4.71
N GLY A 661 -6.88 -28.25 5.88
CA GLY A 661 -6.04 -29.30 6.46
C GLY A 661 -6.76 -29.96 7.63
N SER A 662 -6.68 -31.28 7.74
CA SER A 662 -7.42 -32.06 8.74
C SER A 662 -6.54 -33.07 9.47
N LEU A 663 -7.01 -33.43 10.68
CA LEU A 663 -6.50 -34.55 11.44
C LEU A 663 -6.60 -35.89 10.69
N ASP A 664 -7.42 -35.98 9.63
CA ASP A 664 -7.59 -37.17 8.77
C ASP A 664 -6.43 -37.47 7.82
N HIS A 665 -5.33 -36.72 7.97
CA HIS A 665 -4.09 -36.85 7.21
C HIS A 665 -4.22 -36.37 5.74
N THR A 666 -5.36 -35.77 5.37
CA THR A 666 -5.62 -35.23 4.04
C THR A 666 -5.73 -33.71 4.04
N ILE A 667 -5.58 -33.15 2.84
CA ILE A 667 -5.81 -31.74 2.55
C ILE A 667 -6.83 -31.67 1.43
N ARG A 668 -7.75 -30.71 1.46
CA ARG A 668 -8.77 -30.55 0.43
C ARG A 668 -8.79 -29.13 -0.11
N LEU A 669 -9.13 -29.01 -1.38
CA LEU A 669 -9.19 -27.77 -2.14
C LEU A 669 -10.59 -27.64 -2.74
N TRP A 670 -11.29 -26.57 -2.38
CA TRP A 670 -12.71 -26.36 -2.65
C TRP A 670 -12.94 -25.08 -3.45
N ASP A 671 -13.82 -25.15 -4.43
CA ASP A 671 -14.25 -23.96 -5.19
C ASP A 671 -15.33 -23.22 -4.38
N VAL A 672 -15.19 -21.90 -4.27
CA VAL A 672 -15.98 -21.04 -3.37
C VAL A 672 -17.35 -20.67 -3.98
N ALA A 673 -17.51 -20.83 -5.29
CA ALA A 673 -18.78 -20.56 -5.98
C ALA A 673 -19.73 -21.76 -5.94
N THR A 674 -19.19 -22.97 -6.04
CA THR A 674 -19.88 -24.26 -6.15
C THR A 674 -19.85 -25.07 -4.86
N GLY A 675 -18.83 -24.86 -4.02
CA GLY A 675 -18.55 -25.64 -2.81
C GLY A 675 -18.17 -27.08 -3.09
N THR A 676 -17.77 -27.41 -4.31
CA THR A 676 -17.23 -28.73 -4.67
C THR A 676 -15.71 -28.73 -4.56
N GLN A 677 -15.11 -29.88 -4.27
CA GLN A 677 -13.67 -30.06 -4.45
C GLN A 677 -13.34 -29.95 -5.96
N PHE A 678 -12.35 -29.12 -6.32
CA PHE A 678 -11.90 -28.97 -7.72
C PHE A 678 -10.71 -29.87 -8.08
N VAL A 679 -10.03 -30.42 -7.07
CA VAL A 679 -9.07 -31.52 -7.20
C VAL A 679 -9.33 -32.57 -6.12
N GLU A 680 -8.90 -33.81 -6.38
CA GLU A 680 -8.96 -34.91 -5.40
C GLU A 680 -8.23 -34.55 -4.10
N PRO A 681 -8.61 -35.13 -2.94
CA PRO A 681 -7.94 -34.89 -1.67
C PRO A 681 -6.45 -35.18 -1.78
N LEU A 682 -5.62 -34.22 -1.34
CA LEU A 682 -4.17 -34.34 -1.37
C LEU A 682 -3.79 -35.36 -0.29
N GLN A 683 -3.64 -36.62 -0.70
CA GLN A 683 -3.28 -37.72 0.17
C GLN A 683 -1.77 -37.96 0.13
N GLY A 684 -1.19 -38.10 1.30
CA GLY A 684 0.22 -38.45 1.41
C GLY A 684 0.72 -38.46 2.84
N HIS A 685 0.28 -37.50 3.66
CA HIS A 685 0.62 -37.50 5.09
C HIS A 685 0.08 -38.78 5.77
N THR A 686 0.83 -39.29 6.74
CA THR A 686 0.49 -40.52 7.48
C THR A 686 0.06 -40.26 8.92
N ASN A 687 -0.12 -38.99 9.29
CA ASN A 687 -0.63 -38.53 10.57
C ASN A 687 -1.27 -37.13 10.39
N SER A 688 -1.88 -36.57 11.43
CA SER A 688 -2.70 -35.35 11.36
C SER A 688 -1.99 -34.16 10.69
N VAL A 689 -2.67 -33.52 9.73
CA VAL A 689 -2.19 -32.30 9.06
C VAL A 689 -2.54 -31.11 9.95
N VAL A 690 -1.52 -30.40 10.43
CA VAL A 690 -1.69 -29.36 11.45
C VAL A 690 -1.98 -28.00 10.80
N LEU A 691 -1.31 -27.68 9.69
CA LEU A 691 -1.47 -26.43 8.95
C LEU A 691 -1.46 -26.65 7.44
N VAL A 692 -2.21 -25.80 6.73
CA VAL A 692 -2.17 -25.65 5.26
C VAL A 692 -2.10 -24.18 4.89
N VAL A 693 -1.22 -23.83 3.95
CA VAL A 693 -1.00 -22.45 3.49
C VAL A 693 -0.84 -22.42 1.98
N PHE A 694 -1.61 -21.56 1.32
CA PHE A 694 -1.42 -21.23 -0.09
C PHE A 694 -0.17 -20.37 -0.29
N SER A 695 0.52 -20.59 -1.40
CA SER A 695 1.37 -19.56 -1.98
C SER A 695 0.48 -18.37 -2.44
N PRO A 696 0.92 -17.10 -2.30
CA PRO A 696 0.13 -15.92 -2.66
C PRO A 696 -0.16 -15.69 -4.15
N ASP A 697 0.35 -16.54 -5.04
CA ASP A 697 -0.08 -16.62 -6.44
C ASP A 697 -1.22 -17.64 -6.62
N GLY A 698 -1.60 -18.33 -5.53
CA GLY A 698 -2.59 -19.41 -5.51
C GLY A 698 -2.10 -20.73 -6.11
N THR A 699 -0.86 -20.83 -6.62
CA THR A 699 -0.44 -21.97 -7.45
C THR A 699 0.05 -23.19 -6.67
N LYS A 700 0.60 -23.00 -5.47
CA LYS A 700 1.19 -24.03 -4.61
C LYS A 700 0.54 -24.03 -3.23
N LEU A 701 0.64 -25.15 -2.54
CA LEU A 701 0.15 -25.33 -1.17
C LEU A 701 1.23 -26.05 -0.36
N ALA A 702 1.54 -25.55 0.83
CA ALA A 702 2.46 -26.22 1.76
C ALA A 702 1.69 -26.83 2.95
N SER A 703 2.14 -27.97 3.44
CA SER A 703 1.56 -28.64 4.61
C SER A 703 2.60 -29.27 5.52
N ASN A 704 2.29 -29.25 6.82
CA ASN A 704 3.03 -29.97 7.85
C ASN A 704 2.12 -30.97 8.56
N SER A 705 2.72 -31.98 9.18
CA SER A 705 1.99 -33.05 9.85
C SER A 705 2.76 -33.60 11.04
N GLU A 706 2.01 -34.18 11.97
CA GLU A 706 2.53 -34.99 13.07
C GLU A 706 3.18 -36.31 12.59
N ASP A 707 3.30 -36.56 11.28
CA ASP A 707 4.07 -37.67 10.70
C ASP A 707 5.58 -37.37 10.62
N ASN A 708 6.00 -36.21 11.13
CA ASN A 708 7.35 -35.67 11.02
C ASN A 708 7.78 -35.43 9.56
N THR A 709 6.82 -35.14 8.68
CA THR A 709 7.07 -34.74 7.29
C THR A 709 6.50 -33.37 6.95
N LEU A 710 7.19 -32.71 6.04
CA LEU A 710 6.73 -31.51 5.34
C LEU A 710 6.50 -31.87 3.87
N ARG A 711 5.40 -31.36 3.30
CA ARG A 711 5.02 -31.61 1.91
C ARG A 711 4.62 -30.32 1.19
N LEU A 712 4.82 -30.35 -0.12
CA LEU A 712 4.51 -29.27 -1.04
C LEU A 712 3.68 -29.83 -2.18
N TRP A 713 2.63 -29.10 -2.54
CA TRP A 713 1.61 -29.51 -3.50
C TRP A 713 1.38 -28.42 -4.53
N ASP A 714 0.98 -28.83 -5.73
CA ASP A 714 0.46 -27.95 -6.77
C ASP A 714 -1.07 -27.87 -6.63
N VAL A 715 -1.61 -26.65 -6.64
CA VAL A 715 -3.04 -26.39 -6.37
C VAL A 715 -3.90 -26.75 -7.59
N ALA A 716 -3.41 -26.47 -8.80
CA ALA A 716 -4.16 -26.70 -10.04
C ALA A 716 -4.32 -28.19 -10.37
N THR A 717 -3.32 -29.00 -10.01
CA THR A 717 -3.28 -30.45 -10.30
C THR A 717 -3.53 -31.33 -9.08
N GLY A 718 -3.43 -30.78 -7.86
CA GLY A 718 -3.47 -31.56 -6.61
C GLY A 718 -2.29 -32.53 -6.43
N THR A 719 -1.21 -32.36 -7.20
CA THR A 719 -0.06 -33.29 -7.18
C THR A 719 0.98 -32.88 -6.14
N GLN A 720 1.61 -33.87 -5.49
CA GLN A 720 2.74 -33.61 -4.59
C GLN A 720 3.98 -33.26 -5.44
N LEU A 721 4.51 -32.05 -5.28
CA LEU A 721 5.57 -31.49 -6.13
C LEU A 721 6.96 -32.10 -5.90
N ILE A 722 7.25 -32.54 -4.68
CA ILE A 722 8.54 -33.13 -4.26
C ILE A 722 8.31 -34.32 -3.33
N ALA A 723 9.32 -35.19 -3.17
CA ALA A 723 9.25 -36.30 -2.22
C ALA A 723 9.09 -35.82 -0.75
N PRO A 724 8.46 -36.59 0.15
CA PRO A 724 8.22 -36.15 1.53
C PRO A 724 9.55 -35.97 2.28
N ILE A 725 9.74 -34.82 2.91
CA ILE A 725 10.94 -34.55 3.70
C ILE A 725 10.75 -35.20 5.07
N GLN A 726 11.36 -36.37 5.30
CA GLN A 726 11.18 -37.19 6.51
C GLN A 726 12.25 -36.97 7.59
N GLY A 727 11.82 -36.96 8.85
CA GLY A 727 12.70 -37.10 10.01
C GLY A 727 12.44 -38.35 10.85
N HIS A 728 13.50 -39.02 11.32
CA HIS A 728 13.41 -40.23 12.14
C HIS A 728 13.28 -39.91 13.64
N THR A 729 12.28 -40.55 14.25
CA THR A 729 12.04 -40.77 15.69
C THR A 729 11.76 -39.56 16.59
N ASP A 730 10.46 -39.45 16.91
CA ASP A 730 9.77 -38.83 18.05
C ASP A 730 10.09 -37.38 18.47
N SER A 731 8.99 -36.62 18.49
CA SER A 731 8.76 -35.30 19.09
C SER A 731 9.33 -34.08 18.34
N LEU A 732 8.65 -32.95 18.57
CA LEU A 732 8.67 -31.74 17.76
C LEU A 732 10.08 -31.17 17.55
N VAL A 733 10.59 -31.44 16.35
CA VAL A 733 11.83 -30.88 15.80
C VAL A 733 11.56 -29.46 15.32
N PRO A 734 12.26 -28.41 15.82
CA PRO A 734 12.14 -27.06 15.29
C PRO A 734 12.58 -26.99 13.82
N VAL A 735 11.78 -26.36 12.97
CA VAL A 735 11.97 -26.33 11.50
C VAL A 735 12.17 -24.89 11.01
N ALA A 736 13.36 -24.61 10.48
CA ALA A 736 13.75 -23.32 9.92
C ALA A 736 13.96 -23.41 8.41
N LEU A 737 12.85 -23.39 7.68
CA LEU A 737 12.79 -23.08 6.24
C LEU A 737 13.40 -21.66 6.04
N SER A 738 14.39 -21.55 5.15
CA SER A 738 15.34 -20.42 5.05
C SER A 738 14.77 -19.20 4.38
N SER A 739 15.48 -18.06 4.56
CA SER A 739 15.37 -16.80 3.80
C SER A 739 14.95 -16.87 2.38
N ASP A 740 15.24 -17.99 1.71
CA ASP A 740 15.18 -18.12 0.29
C ASP A 740 14.35 -19.30 -0.17
N GLY A 741 13.49 -19.96 0.62
CA GLY A 741 12.52 -20.98 0.13
C GLY A 741 13.15 -22.23 -0.49
N THR A 742 14.44 -22.18 -0.73
CA THR A 742 15.30 -23.19 -1.31
C THR A 742 16.02 -23.97 -0.23
N LYS A 743 16.00 -23.56 1.04
CA LYS A 743 16.63 -24.31 2.14
C LYS A 743 15.73 -24.51 3.35
N LEU A 744 16.08 -25.48 4.18
CA LEU A 744 15.34 -25.94 5.35
C LEU A 744 16.32 -26.49 6.38
N ALA A 745 16.60 -25.75 7.45
CA ALA A 745 17.22 -26.32 8.65
C ALA A 745 16.18 -27.00 9.55
N SER A 746 16.65 -27.94 10.34
CA SER A 746 15.84 -28.75 11.24
C SER A 746 16.73 -29.27 12.38
N GLY A 747 16.26 -29.22 13.62
CA GLY A 747 17.03 -29.62 14.82
C GLY A 747 16.54 -30.92 15.46
N TRP A 748 17.38 -31.95 15.48
CA TRP A 748 16.96 -33.34 15.62
C TRP A 748 17.18 -33.88 17.03
N ASN A 749 16.43 -34.92 17.40
CA ASN A 749 16.49 -35.55 18.72
C ASN A 749 17.80 -36.33 18.98
N ASP A 750 18.70 -36.39 17.99
CA ASP A 750 20.10 -36.83 18.11
C ASP A 750 21.06 -35.69 18.54
N ASN A 751 20.51 -34.52 18.91
CA ASN A 751 21.19 -33.26 19.23
C ASN A 751 21.95 -32.62 18.06
N THR A 752 21.67 -33.03 16.82
CA THR A 752 22.30 -32.49 15.61
C THR A 752 21.38 -31.56 14.82
N LEU A 753 21.98 -30.75 13.96
CA LEU A 753 21.28 -29.82 13.07
C LEU A 753 21.49 -30.26 11.61
N ARG A 754 20.42 -30.31 10.81
CA ARG A 754 20.51 -30.69 9.40
C ARG A 754 19.93 -29.61 8.51
N LEU A 755 20.52 -29.42 7.33
CA LEU A 755 20.16 -28.43 6.32
C LEU A 755 19.78 -29.14 5.02
N PHE A 756 18.63 -28.84 4.43
CA PHE A 756 18.12 -29.44 3.18
C PHE A 756 17.84 -28.37 2.14
N ASN A 757 18.00 -28.70 0.86
CA ASN A 757 17.55 -27.89 -0.26
C ASN A 757 16.14 -28.30 -0.69
N VAL A 758 15.23 -27.35 -0.84
CA VAL A 758 13.79 -27.58 -1.08
C VAL A 758 13.49 -27.80 -2.57
N ALA A 759 14.24 -27.16 -3.47
CA ALA A 759 14.08 -27.32 -4.91
C ALA A 759 14.60 -28.68 -5.42
N THR A 760 15.62 -29.25 -4.76
CA THR A 760 16.22 -30.55 -5.11
C THR A 760 15.91 -31.67 -4.12
N ALA A 761 15.29 -31.36 -2.97
CA ALA A 761 15.05 -32.29 -1.86
C ALA A 761 16.33 -32.99 -1.31
N THR A 762 17.50 -32.37 -1.39
CA THR A 762 18.80 -32.94 -0.97
C THR A 762 19.41 -32.23 0.23
N GLN A 763 20.03 -32.97 1.16
CA GLN A 763 20.78 -32.38 2.28
C GLN A 763 21.96 -31.53 1.76
N ILE A 764 22.17 -30.34 2.32
CA ILE A 764 23.14 -29.32 1.86
C ILE A 764 24.52 -29.55 2.50
N THR A 765 24.55 -29.93 3.77
CA THR A 765 25.78 -30.18 4.55
C THR A 765 25.62 -31.46 5.37
N GLU A 766 26.74 -32.03 5.83
CA GLU A 766 26.71 -33.02 6.92
C GLU A 766 26.01 -32.44 8.18
N PRO A 767 25.45 -33.27 9.07
CA PRO A 767 24.80 -32.80 10.29
C PRO A 767 25.76 -32.00 11.19
N LEU A 768 25.35 -30.81 11.62
CA LEU A 768 26.16 -29.97 12.50
C LEU A 768 26.07 -30.51 13.92
N GLN A 769 27.22 -30.84 14.51
CA GLN A 769 27.33 -31.49 15.82
C GLN A 769 28.07 -30.60 16.81
N GLY A 770 27.59 -30.56 18.06
CA GLY A 770 28.31 -29.94 19.16
C GLY A 770 27.49 -29.70 20.43
N HIS A 771 26.17 -29.55 20.33
CA HIS A 771 25.32 -29.52 21.53
C HIS A 771 25.27 -30.89 22.20
N THR A 772 25.27 -30.90 23.53
CA THR A 772 25.28 -32.15 24.34
C THR A 772 23.90 -32.52 24.89
N ASN A 773 22.89 -31.72 24.55
CA ASN A 773 21.49 -31.92 24.91
C ASN A 773 20.60 -31.30 23.81
N ILE A 774 19.28 -31.47 23.92
CA ILE A 774 18.30 -31.08 22.90
C ILE A 774 18.48 -29.59 22.53
N VAL A 775 18.45 -29.31 21.23
CA VAL A 775 18.43 -27.94 20.71
C VAL A 775 17.00 -27.42 20.79
N THR A 776 16.78 -26.44 21.65
CA THR A 776 15.45 -25.91 21.99
C THR A 776 15.05 -24.71 21.16
N SER A 777 16.01 -24.03 20.53
CA SER A 777 15.75 -22.84 19.71
C SER A 777 16.79 -22.74 18.58
N LEU A 778 16.33 -22.36 17.39
CA LEU A 778 17.13 -22.21 16.18
C LEU A 778 16.79 -20.91 15.45
N ALA A 779 17.82 -20.12 15.15
CA ALA A 779 17.66 -18.89 14.39
C ALA A 779 18.78 -18.72 13.38
N PHE A 780 18.45 -18.64 12.09
CA PHE A 780 19.39 -18.14 11.09
C PHE A 780 19.69 -16.66 11.36
N SER A 781 20.93 -16.23 11.07
CA SER A 781 21.25 -14.81 11.00
C SER A 781 20.53 -14.18 9.80
N PRO A 782 20.13 -12.90 9.82
CA PRO A 782 19.26 -12.26 8.80
C PRO A 782 19.72 -12.29 7.32
N ASP A 783 20.92 -12.79 7.04
CA ASP A 783 21.53 -12.96 5.71
C ASP A 783 21.62 -14.42 5.23
N GLY A 784 21.22 -15.38 6.07
CA GLY A 784 21.27 -16.81 5.82
C GLY A 784 22.64 -17.45 5.84
N THR A 785 23.67 -16.71 6.29
CA THR A 785 25.06 -17.20 6.28
C THR A 785 25.49 -17.83 7.60
N LYS A 786 24.77 -17.57 8.69
CA LYS A 786 25.00 -18.15 10.02
C LYS A 786 23.70 -18.71 10.61
N LEU A 787 23.85 -19.57 11.61
CA LEU A 787 22.78 -20.16 12.40
C LEU A 787 23.21 -20.09 13.86
N VAL A 788 22.34 -19.65 14.77
CA VAL A 788 22.56 -19.77 16.22
C VAL A 788 21.62 -20.83 16.77
N SER A 789 22.12 -21.61 17.73
CA SER A 789 21.33 -22.58 18.47
C SER A 789 21.49 -22.38 19.98
N GLY A 790 20.36 -22.43 20.67
CA GLY A 790 20.28 -22.52 22.13
C GLY A 790 19.90 -23.94 22.56
N SER A 791 20.43 -24.41 23.68
CA SER A 791 20.21 -25.77 24.16
C SER A 791 20.04 -25.84 25.68
N TRP A 792 19.40 -26.92 26.12
CA TRP A 792 19.40 -27.36 27.51
C TRP A 792 20.80 -27.71 28.06
N ASP A 793 21.85 -27.76 27.23
CA ASP A 793 23.24 -27.84 27.69
C ASP A 793 23.79 -26.54 28.29
N LYS A 794 22.95 -25.49 28.37
CA LYS A 794 23.25 -24.18 28.98
C LYS A 794 24.22 -23.32 28.16
N THR A 795 24.51 -23.70 26.90
CA THR A 795 25.39 -22.95 25.98
C THR A 795 24.67 -22.44 24.74
N LEU A 796 25.17 -21.34 24.17
CA LEU A 796 24.84 -20.93 22.80
C LEU A 796 25.96 -21.35 21.85
N ARG A 797 25.60 -21.77 20.63
CA ARG A 797 26.57 -22.05 19.55
C ARG A 797 26.20 -21.29 18.28
N LEU A 798 27.24 -20.80 17.60
CA LEU A 798 27.15 -20.04 16.36
C LEU A 798 27.75 -20.88 15.22
N TRP A 799 26.99 -21.18 14.18
CA TRP A 799 27.38 -22.04 13.05
C TRP A 799 27.43 -21.25 11.75
N ASN A 800 28.28 -21.66 10.82
CA ASN A 800 28.29 -21.12 9.46
C ASN A 800 27.47 -22.01 8.52
N VAL A 801 26.46 -21.45 7.86
CA VAL A 801 25.52 -22.19 6.99
C VAL A 801 26.16 -22.55 5.66
N THR A 802 27.09 -21.72 5.18
CA THR A 802 27.76 -21.89 3.87
C THR A 802 28.90 -22.90 3.92
N THR A 803 29.56 -23.06 5.08
CA THR A 803 30.73 -23.94 5.24
C THR A 803 30.53 -25.09 6.24
N GLY A 804 29.58 -24.99 7.16
CA GLY A 804 29.26 -26.01 8.17
C GLY A 804 29.76 -25.75 9.61
N PRO A 805 31.05 -25.47 9.87
CA PRO A 805 31.59 -25.50 11.23
C PRO A 805 31.13 -24.34 12.11
N GLN A 806 31.34 -24.53 13.42
CA GLN A 806 31.09 -23.53 14.45
C GLN A 806 32.06 -22.34 14.31
N ILE A 807 31.55 -21.12 14.46
CA ILE A 807 32.23 -19.85 14.19
C ILE A 807 33.07 -19.38 15.40
N SER A 808 32.69 -19.75 16.61
CA SER A 808 33.37 -19.40 17.87
C SER A 808 33.30 -20.55 18.87
N GLU A 809 34.07 -20.46 19.97
CA GLU A 809 33.79 -21.24 21.18
C GLU A 809 32.35 -20.98 21.70
N PRO A 810 31.72 -21.93 22.43
CA PRO A 810 30.37 -21.75 22.95
C PRO A 810 30.28 -20.55 23.90
N LEU A 811 29.26 -19.71 23.75
CA LEU A 811 29.07 -18.57 24.64
C LEU A 811 28.50 -19.07 25.97
N GLN A 812 29.28 -18.87 27.04
CA GLN A 812 29.00 -19.39 28.38
C GLN A 812 28.83 -18.26 29.39
N GLY A 813 27.80 -18.39 30.23
CA GLY A 813 27.54 -17.47 31.34
C GLY A 813 26.23 -17.74 32.06
N HIS A 814 25.22 -18.28 31.38
CA HIS A 814 24.00 -18.74 32.04
C HIS A 814 24.24 -19.98 32.90
N THR A 815 23.58 -20.06 34.05
CA THR A 815 23.75 -21.16 35.01
C THR A 815 22.69 -22.25 34.87
N GLU A 816 21.64 -22.04 34.08
CA GLU A 816 20.54 -22.98 33.82
C GLU A 816 20.17 -23.05 32.32
N PRO A 817 19.32 -24.00 31.86
CA PRO A 817 18.97 -24.19 30.46
C PRO A 817 18.60 -22.90 29.72
N ILE A 818 18.99 -22.84 28.45
CA ILE A 818 18.59 -21.76 27.54
C ILE A 818 17.30 -22.17 26.86
N SER A 819 16.29 -21.33 26.99
CA SER A 819 14.96 -21.52 26.41
C SER A 819 14.82 -20.83 25.05
N SER A 820 15.52 -19.70 24.85
CA SER A 820 15.38 -18.85 23.67
C SER A 820 16.67 -18.11 23.34
N VAL A 821 16.96 -17.98 22.04
CA VAL A 821 18.11 -17.25 21.48
C VAL A 821 17.64 -16.37 20.33
N ALA A 822 18.11 -15.13 20.30
CA ALA A 822 17.77 -14.18 19.23
C ALA A 822 19.00 -13.37 18.81
N PHE A 823 19.21 -13.24 17.50
CA PHE A 823 20.08 -12.20 16.94
C PHE A 823 19.39 -10.85 17.04
N SER A 824 20.16 -9.77 17.20
CA SER A 824 19.66 -8.42 16.93
C SER A 824 19.40 -8.23 15.44
N PRO A 825 18.51 -7.30 15.02
CA PRO A 825 18.15 -7.12 13.60
C PRO A 825 19.32 -6.72 12.68
N ASP A 826 20.36 -6.10 13.24
CA ASP A 826 21.62 -5.77 12.57
C ASP A 826 22.64 -6.92 12.57
N GLY A 827 22.33 -8.05 13.24
CA GLY A 827 23.21 -9.20 13.41
C GLY A 827 24.44 -8.96 14.30
N THR A 828 24.57 -7.81 14.97
CA THR A 828 25.78 -7.45 15.74
C THR A 828 25.77 -7.93 17.20
N LYS A 829 24.60 -8.27 17.74
CA LYS A 829 24.41 -8.75 19.13
C LYS A 829 23.55 -10.02 19.17
N LEU A 830 23.69 -10.76 20.26
CA LEU A 830 22.84 -11.88 20.65
C LEU A 830 22.26 -11.60 22.03
N ALA A 831 21.02 -12.06 22.24
CA ALA A 831 20.41 -12.13 23.56
C ALA A 831 20.08 -13.59 23.88
N SER A 832 20.20 -13.94 25.15
CA SER A 832 19.81 -15.24 25.68
C SER A 832 18.95 -15.09 26.93
N GLY A 833 17.88 -15.89 26.98
CA GLY A 833 17.06 -16.10 28.16
C GLY A 833 17.35 -17.47 28.77
N SER A 834 17.31 -17.54 30.09
CA SER A 834 17.57 -18.77 30.83
C SER A 834 16.63 -18.92 32.01
N TRP A 835 16.48 -20.18 32.42
CA TRP A 835 15.83 -20.54 33.67
C TRP A 835 16.59 -20.05 34.92
N ASP A 836 17.78 -19.45 34.77
CA ASP A 836 18.53 -18.81 35.88
C ASP A 836 17.98 -17.44 36.31
N HIS A 837 16.83 -17.04 35.77
CA HIS A 837 16.11 -15.79 36.02
C HIS A 837 16.79 -14.53 35.45
N THR A 838 17.92 -14.68 34.73
CA THR A 838 18.68 -13.56 34.18
C THR A 838 18.61 -13.50 32.66
N LEU A 839 19.00 -12.34 32.12
CA LEU A 839 19.30 -12.16 30.70
C LEU A 839 20.74 -11.72 30.51
N ARG A 840 21.32 -12.14 29.38
CA ARG A 840 22.65 -11.73 28.95
C ARG A 840 22.63 -11.21 27.52
N LEU A 841 23.42 -10.17 27.30
CA LEU A 841 23.68 -9.56 26.00
C LEU A 841 25.11 -9.88 25.59
N TRP A 842 25.27 -10.41 24.38
CA TRP A 842 26.54 -10.81 23.80
C TRP A 842 26.79 -10.02 22.52
N ASP A 843 28.04 -9.68 22.27
CA ASP A 843 28.48 -9.08 21.01
C ASP A 843 28.87 -10.19 20.04
N VAL A 844 28.34 -10.18 18.81
CA VAL A 844 28.51 -11.24 17.80
C VAL A 844 29.87 -11.16 17.11
N ALA A 845 30.48 -9.97 17.04
CA ALA A 845 31.77 -9.76 16.42
C ALA A 845 32.93 -10.26 17.29
N THR A 846 32.77 -10.19 18.62
CA THR A 846 33.76 -10.59 19.63
C THR A 846 33.40 -11.88 20.37
N ALA A 847 32.15 -12.33 20.29
CA ALA A 847 31.58 -13.44 21.06
C ALA A 847 31.69 -13.29 22.59
N THR A 848 31.60 -12.06 23.11
CA THR A 848 31.74 -11.74 24.55
C THR A 848 30.51 -11.04 25.13
N GLN A 849 30.29 -11.18 26.45
CA GLN A 849 29.18 -10.53 27.14
C GLN A 849 29.43 -9.02 27.29
N ILE A 850 28.42 -8.21 26.94
CA ILE A 850 28.53 -6.75 26.80
C ILE A 850 28.46 -6.00 28.14
N ALA A 851 27.68 -6.51 29.10
CA ALA A 851 27.44 -5.88 30.41
C ALA A 851 27.07 -6.92 31.48
N GLU A 852 26.98 -6.49 32.75
CA GLU A 852 26.43 -7.29 33.87
C GLU A 852 25.08 -7.94 33.52
N PRO A 853 24.74 -9.12 34.07
CA PRO A 853 23.45 -9.77 33.82
C PRO A 853 22.28 -8.87 34.24
N LEU A 854 21.20 -8.90 33.46
CA LEU A 854 20.04 -8.06 33.71
C LEU A 854 19.14 -8.73 34.76
N TRP A 855 19.15 -8.18 35.99
CA TRP A 855 18.45 -8.71 37.14
C TRP A 855 17.09 -8.03 37.37
N GLY A 856 16.04 -8.82 37.53
CA GLY A 856 14.72 -8.29 37.90
C GLY A 856 13.58 -9.29 37.79
N HIS A 857 13.67 -10.30 36.93
CA HIS A 857 12.72 -11.43 36.99
C HIS A 857 12.95 -12.29 38.23
N THR A 858 11.87 -12.87 38.72
CA THR A 858 11.82 -13.69 39.94
C THR A 858 11.53 -15.16 39.67
N ASN A 859 11.41 -15.54 38.39
CA ASN A 859 11.26 -16.91 37.92
C ASN A 859 11.90 -17.04 36.52
N TRP A 860 11.84 -18.21 35.89
CA TRP A 860 12.51 -18.52 34.62
C TRP A 860 12.22 -17.49 33.53
N VAL A 861 13.23 -17.05 32.78
CA VAL A 861 13.03 -16.29 31.54
C VAL A 861 12.78 -17.32 30.46
N ASP A 862 11.55 -17.38 29.96
CA ASP A 862 11.18 -18.39 28.96
C ASP A 862 11.56 -17.92 27.56
N SER A 863 11.56 -16.61 27.30
CA SER A 863 11.94 -16.14 25.99
C SER A 863 12.38 -14.68 25.91
N VAL A 864 13.20 -14.38 24.90
CA VAL A 864 13.91 -13.11 24.70
C VAL A 864 13.87 -12.69 23.25
N ALA A 865 13.70 -11.39 23.02
CA ALA A 865 13.87 -10.84 21.69
C ALA A 865 14.15 -9.35 21.71
N PHE A 866 15.02 -8.95 20.77
CA PHE A 866 15.33 -7.56 20.52
C PHE A 866 14.15 -6.80 19.92
N SER A 867 14.18 -5.50 20.12
CA SER A 867 13.42 -4.52 19.35
C SER A 867 13.92 -4.45 17.89
N PRO A 868 13.14 -3.87 16.96
CA PRO A 868 13.55 -3.64 15.58
C PRO A 868 14.75 -2.72 15.43
N ASP A 869 14.77 -1.69 16.25
CA ASP A 869 15.82 -0.70 16.29
C ASP A 869 17.03 -1.18 17.13
N GLY A 870 16.95 -2.39 17.71
CA GLY A 870 17.95 -2.97 18.61
C GLY A 870 18.15 -2.23 19.94
N THR A 871 17.36 -1.17 20.22
CA THR A 871 17.50 -0.32 21.42
C THR A 871 16.88 -0.90 22.70
N LYS A 872 15.99 -1.89 22.59
CA LYS A 872 15.40 -2.58 23.75
C LYS A 872 15.46 -4.10 23.61
N LEU A 873 15.46 -4.74 24.76
CA LEU A 873 15.33 -6.19 24.90
C LEU A 873 14.05 -6.44 25.70
N ALA A 874 13.18 -7.28 25.16
CA ALA A 874 12.01 -7.77 25.87
C ALA A 874 12.27 -9.17 26.43
N SER A 875 11.75 -9.44 27.63
CA SER A 875 11.85 -10.74 28.29
C SER A 875 10.54 -11.19 28.92
N GLY A 876 10.05 -12.37 28.52
CA GLY A 876 8.89 -13.02 29.12
C GLY A 876 9.32 -14.03 30.18
N SER A 877 8.65 -14.04 31.33
CA SER A 877 9.02 -14.91 32.45
C SER A 877 7.84 -15.60 33.14
N PHE A 878 8.11 -16.79 33.67
CA PHE A 878 7.21 -17.56 34.54
C PHE A 878 6.87 -16.89 35.89
N ASP A 879 7.35 -15.67 36.15
CA ASP A 879 6.90 -14.85 37.28
C ASP A 879 5.62 -14.06 36.99
N HIS A 880 4.99 -14.34 35.84
CA HIS A 880 3.81 -13.66 35.32
C HIS A 880 4.07 -12.20 34.96
N THR A 881 5.34 -11.83 34.69
CA THR A 881 5.72 -10.49 34.22
C THR A 881 6.47 -10.54 32.90
N LEU A 882 6.29 -9.48 32.12
CA LEU A 882 7.13 -9.11 30.98
C LEU A 882 7.96 -7.90 31.40
N ARG A 883 9.25 -7.88 31.05
CA ARG A 883 10.15 -6.74 31.32
C ARG A 883 10.77 -6.22 30.03
N LEU A 884 10.81 -4.90 29.94
CA LEU A 884 11.54 -4.16 28.92
C LEU A 884 12.81 -3.60 29.54
N TRP A 885 13.93 -3.93 28.92
CA TRP A 885 15.26 -3.48 29.29
C TRP A 885 15.77 -2.55 28.19
N ASP A 886 16.19 -1.35 28.57
CA ASP A 886 16.92 -0.47 27.67
C ASP A 886 18.32 -1.08 27.42
N VAL A 887 18.65 -1.37 26.15
CA VAL A 887 19.89 -2.10 25.78
C VAL A 887 21.15 -1.23 25.91
N ALA A 888 21.00 0.08 26.01
CA ALA A 888 22.10 1.03 26.20
C ALA A 888 22.45 1.26 27.68
N THR A 889 21.47 1.13 28.59
CA THR A 889 21.61 1.47 30.02
C THR A 889 21.41 0.28 30.96
N GLY A 890 20.64 -0.73 30.58
CA GLY A 890 20.36 -1.94 31.37
C GLY A 890 19.23 -1.85 32.40
N TRP A 891 18.45 -0.76 32.44
CA TRP A 891 17.42 -0.52 33.48
C TRP A 891 15.97 -0.56 32.94
N PRO A 892 14.98 -0.96 33.77
CA PRO A 892 13.55 -0.92 33.44
C PRO A 892 12.88 0.45 33.76
N GLN A 893 11.80 0.81 33.04
CA GLN A 893 11.07 2.10 33.18
C GLN A 893 9.65 1.96 33.80
N ALA A 894 9.06 3.09 34.28
CA ALA A 894 7.79 3.15 35.02
C ALA A 894 6.85 4.33 34.60
N PRO A 895 5.51 4.26 34.82
CA PRO A 895 4.53 5.22 34.32
C PRO A 895 4.21 6.40 35.29
N GLY A 896 3.73 7.54 34.77
CA GLY A 896 3.61 8.79 35.54
C GLY A 896 2.25 9.53 35.56
N ILE A 897 1.93 10.17 36.69
CA ILE A 897 0.84 11.14 36.90
C ILE A 897 1.43 12.56 36.93
N LYS A 898 0.73 13.56 36.37
CA LYS A 898 0.99 14.98 36.70
C LYS A 898 -0.02 15.47 37.74
N GLN A 899 0.50 16.04 38.83
CA GLN A 899 -0.28 16.90 39.73
C GLN A 899 0.38 18.28 39.79
N SER A 900 -0.42 19.35 39.70
CA SER A 900 0.02 20.72 39.89
C SER A 900 0.41 20.97 41.35
N GLY A 901 1.49 21.71 41.57
CA GLY A 901 2.12 21.79 42.89
C GLY A 901 1.50 22.79 43.87
N PHE A 902 1.93 22.67 45.12
CA PHE A 902 2.23 23.78 46.04
C PHE A 902 3.37 23.29 46.96
N GLY A 903 4.27 24.19 47.36
CA GLY A 903 5.43 23.83 48.17
C GLY A 903 5.20 23.95 49.68
N ALA A 904 6.04 23.24 50.44
CA ALA A 904 6.54 23.59 51.77
C ALA A 904 7.93 22.96 51.93
#